data_AF-A0A845YLU5-F1
#
_entry.id   AF-A0A845YLU5-F1
#
_cell.length_a   1.000
_cell.length_b   1.000
_cell.length_c   1.000
_cell.angle_alpha   90.00
_cell.angle_beta   90.00
_cell.angle_gamma   90.00
#
_symmetry.space_group_name_H-M   'P 1'
#
loop_
_entity.id
_entity.type
_entity.pdbx_description
1 polymer ?
#
loop_
_entity_poly.entity_id
_entity_poly.type
_entity_poly.pdbx_seq_one_letter_code
_entity_poly.pdbx_strand_id
1 'polypeptide(L)'
;MSILTYRVTHLPDLEKTEYHVRYGDDPASRLFKMQDNFLYTLHTIANQYPLTCSLVYAYNPHELEQDKKLQIFVRVNFESSLDQKDLKQVHKIFANSFWHDFYKIEEVADSVFAELNWAKHISFGIKQEEKLLPTVKRDKAPSHYYLIQPFEPNPENDFVGFASKLEAYENRALIEVLIRPTNLLNDEQWGLENLLRALSSLTSYEVKTSEISGKVIEQPIDPVAERALRQFEDLREDIQSQRLYEVSIRILAENQFNASLLLNEFWVESSQKPLYREIGIDQEDARFSQAIESVKKGTRFSQAIWVEYWNKLPENSPLMKLARLHRLFTVEEVKACFRVVVPDPVVVFSGIPKETDLKSQESDKSILLGWQAGKPKNQGQALLKSLNKHVFICGVPGSGKTTAVLNLLFQLWTEHSIPFLVIEPAKTEYRSMFKCTYDEAALSKDNDPTTHAYIKARNVPDAIAKMQADLQIFSLGNERVCPFRFNPFAFYGKTTLDEHISTLEACFRAAMPLFGPLPALLAEAIEQVYALFGWQPQDRAEDGLKQGREFPNMQDLYEAITTILETKQYSSDVAGDIKTALEVRIGGLLRRSVGSMLNTRTSVPGIGSLLERPVILEMDSLNEEQANLMTMFILATLRQYARITRKSGSLLKHVVVIEEAHNIVGTDAKGAAEEGASNPKAEATKYIVRMLAEMRA
;
A
#
# COMPACT_ATOMS: atom_id res chain seq x y z
N MET A 1 39.59 -9.22 -17.90
CA MET A 1 38.21 -9.48 -17.44
C MET A 1 37.52 -8.14 -17.33
N SER A 2 36.40 -7.99 -18.04
CA SER A 2 35.50 -6.86 -17.88
C SER A 2 34.30 -7.36 -17.06
N ILE A 3 34.15 -6.87 -15.83
CA ILE A 3 32.96 -7.11 -15.02
C ILE A 3 32.08 -5.88 -15.16
N LEU A 4 30.85 -6.08 -15.63
CA LEU A 4 29.82 -5.06 -15.62
C LEU A 4 28.94 -5.29 -14.39
N THR A 5 28.85 -4.31 -13.52
CA THR A 5 28.06 -4.41 -12.29
C THR A 5 26.99 -3.33 -12.29
N TYR A 6 25.73 -3.76 -12.21
CA TYR A 6 24.59 -2.89 -12.15
C TYR A 6 23.88 -3.03 -10.80
N ARG A 7 23.57 -1.91 -10.17
CA ARG A 7 22.74 -1.85 -8.97
C ARG A 7 21.29 -1.54 -9.37
N VAL A 8 20.34 -2.28 -8.82
CA VAL A 8 18.92 -1.93 -8.87
C VAL A 8 18.70 -0.68 -8.03
N THR A 9 18.11 0.37 -8.61
CA THR A 9 17.90 1.62 -7.88
C THR A 9 16.60 1.63 -7.08
N HIS A 10 15.57 0.90 -7.52
CA HIS A 10 14.30 0.76 -6.80
C HIS A 10 13.50 -0.46 -7.25
N LEU A 11 12.49 -0.81 -6.46
CA LEU A 11 11.45 -1.76 -6.83
C LEU A 11 10.29 -1.05 -7.55
N PRO A 12 9.72 -1.65 -8.62
CA PRO A 12 8.54 -1.11 -9.31
C PRO A 12 7.28 -1.16 -8.42
N ASP A 13 6.34 -0.25 -8.65
CA ASP A 13 4.99 -0.27 -8.12
C ASP A 13 4.04 -0.67 -9.25
N LEU A 14 3.79 -1.97 -9.36
CA LEU A 14 3.07 -2.55 -10.49
C LEU A 14 1.62 -2.07 -10.61
N GLU A 15 1.07 -1.43 -9.56
CA GLU A 15 -0.25 -0.77 -9.53
C GLU A 15 -0.27 0.60 -10.23
N LYS A 16 0.89 1.14 -10.63
CA LYS A 16 0.91 2.41 -11.38
C LYS A 16 0.21 2.26 -12.71
N THR A 17 -0.64 3.25 -13.02
CA THR A 17 -1.35 3.33 -14.31
C THR A 17 -0.40 3.26 -15.51
N GLU A 18 0.82 3.79 -15.41
CA GLU A 18 1.82 3.74 -16.49
C GLU A 18 2.19 2.30 -16.88
N TYR A 19 2.30 1.38 -15.91
CA TYR A 19 2.57 -0.03 -16.20
C TYR A 19 1.37 -0.70 -16.86
N HIS A 20 0.16 -0.44 -16.37
CA HIS A 20 -1.05 -1.01 -16.98
C HIS A 20 -1.25 -0.52 -18.42
N VAL A 21 -0.95 0.75 -18.70
CA VAL A 21 -1.01 1.30 -20.05
C VAL A 21 0.04 0.65 -20.98
N ARG A 22 1.25 0.39 -20.48
CA ARG A 22 2.35 -0.12 -21.30
C ARG A 22 2.35 -1.64 -21.47
N TYR A 23 1.91 -2.37 -20.44
CA TYR A 23 2.05 -3.83 -20.34
C TYR A 23 0.73 -4.58 -20.22
N GLY A 24 -0.40 -3.88 -20.11
CA GLY A 24 -1.76 -4.45 -20.03
C GLY A 24 -2.24 -4.64 -18.59
N ASP A 25 -3.32 -5.42 -18.43
CA ASP A 25 -4.03 -5.54 -17.15
C ASP A 25 -3.19 -6.22 -16.03
N ASP A 26 -2.19 -7.03 -16.40
CA ASP A 26 -1.32 -7.74 -15.45
C ASP A 26 0.18 -7.48 -15.74
N PRO A 27 0.72 -6.36 -15.23
CA PRO A 27 2.14 -6.04 -15.34
C PRO A 27 3.06 -7.04 -14.65
N ALA A 28 2.61 -7.70 -13.57
CA ALA A 28 3.39 -8.69 -12.84
C ALA A 28 3.68 -9.90 -13.73
N SER A 29 2.65 -10.55 -14.28
CA SER A 29 2.84 -11.68 -15.20
C SER A 29 3.69 -11.31 -16.42
N ARG A 30 3.61 -10.06 -16.88
CA ARG A 30 4.46 -9.58 -17.98
C ARG A 30 5.92 -9.49 -17.56
N LEU A 31 6.20 -8.96 -16.37
CA LEU A 31 7.54 -8.89 -15.79
C LEU A 31 8.15 -10.28 -15.61
N PHE A 32 7.40 -11.25 -15.07
CA PHE A 32 7.83 -12.66 -14.97
C PHE A 32 8.32 -13.19 -16.33
N LYS A 33 7.49 -13.07 -17.38
CA LYS A 33 7.85 -13.51 -18.72
C LYS A 33 9.08 -12.80 -19.29
N MET A 34 9.27 -11.51 -18.98
CA MET A 34 10.45 -10.76 -19.44
C MET A 34 11.73 -11.22 -18.75
N GLN A 35 11.67 -11.56 -17.46
CA GLN A 35 12.81 -12.15 -16.74
C GLN A 35 13.16 -13.54 -17.30
N ASP A 36 12.16 -14.38 -17.54
CA ASP A 36 12.36 -15.72 -18.11
C ASP A 36 13.00 -15.66 -19.50
N ASN A 37 12.50 -14.77 -20.37
CA ASN A 37 13.03 -14.58 -21.72
C ASN A 37 14.48 -14.07 -21.72
N PHE A 38 14.87 -13.32 -20.68
CA PHE A 38 16.23 -12.81 -20.56
C PHE A 38 17.27 -13.92 -20.39
N LEU A 39 16.90 -15.06 -19.81
CA LEU A 39 17.79 -16.24 -19.75
C LEU A 39 18.13 -16.77 -21.15
N TYR A 40 17.22 -16.68 -22.12
CA TYR A 40 17.54 -17.06 -23.51
C TYR A 40 18.42 -16.01 -24.18
N THR A 41 18.25 -14.73 -23.85
CA THR A 41 19.13 -13.64 -24.29
C THR A 41 20.56 -13.84 -23.78
N LEU A 42 20.74 -14.21 -22.51
CA LEU A 42 22.05 -14.50 -21.93
C LEU A 42 22.77 -15.64 -22.66
N HIS A 43 22.07 -16.71 -23.05
CA HIS A 43 22.63 -17.75 -23.90
C HIS A 43 23.12 -17.20 -25.25
N THR A 44 22.34 -16.33 -25.90
CA THR A 44 22.73 -15.73 -27.18
C THR A 44 24.01 -14.91 -27.05
N ILE A 45 24.16 -14.15 -25.96
CA ILE A 45 25.39 -13.39 -25.67
C ILE A 45 26.55 -14.36 -25.41
N ALA A 46 26.33 -15.37 -24.57
CA ALA A 46 27.37 -16.31 -24.15
C ALA A 46 27.92 -17.18 -25.29
N ASN A 47 27.13 -17.43 -26.34
CA ASN A 47 27.58 -18.11 -27.55
C ASN A 47 28.67 -17.34 -28.30
N GLN A 48 28.68 -16.01 -28.18
CA GLN A 48 29.72 -15.15 -28.76
C GLN A 48 30.83 -14.87 -27.76
N TYR A 49 30.46 -14.60 -26.50
CA TYR A 49 31.36 -14.17 -25.45
C TYR A 49 31.07 -14.95 -24.15
N PRO A 50 31.85 -16.01 -23.85
CA PRO A 50 31.67 -16.78 -22.63
C PRO A 50 31.63 -15.87 -21.39
N LEU A 51 30.56 -16.01 -20.61
CA LEU A 51 30.26 -15.14 -19.49
C LEU A 51 29.68 -15.91 -18.31
N THR A 52 29.75 -15.27 -17.16
CA THR A 52 28.98 -15.60 -15.96
C THR A 52 28.07 -14.42 -15.63
N CYS A 53 26.86 -14.70 -15.18
CA CYS A 53 25.91 -13.70 -14.71
C CYS A 53 25.56 -14.02 -13.26
N SER A 54 25.67 -13.06 -12.36
CA SER A 54 25.33 -13.26 -10.95
C SER A 54 24.30 -12.25 -10.49
N LEU A 55 23.23 -12.75 -9.87
CA LEU A 55 22.26 -11.93 -9.13
C LEU A 55 22.64 -11.96 -7.65
N VAL A 56 22.87 -10.79 -7.07
CA VAL A 56 23.38 -10.65 -5.71
C VAL A 56 22.41 -9.82 -4.86
N TYR A 57 21.99 -10.38 -3.73
CA TYR A 57 21.26 -9.69 -2.67
C TYR A 57 22.23 -9.46 -1.51
N ALA A 58 22.59 -8.21 -1.27
CA ALA A 58 23.45 -7.81 -0.17
C ALA A 58 22.60 -7.10 0.89
N TYR A 59 22.46 -7.73 2.06
CA TYR A 59 21.73 -7.18 3.18
C TYR A 59 22.68 -6.79 4.30
N ASN A 60 22.61 -5.53 4.73
CA ASN A 60 23.37 -4.96 5.83
C ASN A 60 22.43 -4.24 6.80
N PRO A 61 22.04 -4.88 7.92
CA PRO A 61 21.12 -4.27 8.89
C PRO A 61 21.73 -3.04 9.58
N HIS A 62 23.06 -2.92 9.59
CA HIS A 62 23.80 -1.81 10.19
C HIS A 62 23.94 -0.58 9.28
N GLU A 63 23.40 -0.62 8.06
CA GLU A 63 23.38 0.53 7.16
C GLU A 63 22.50 1.67 7.74
N LEU A 64 23.04 2.90 7.75
CA LEU A 64 22.39 4.08 8.33
C LEU A 64 21.27 4.60 7.44
N GLU A 65 21.44 4.44 6.12
CA GLU A 65 20.45 4.78 5.12
C GLU A 65 19.49 3.60 4.92
N GLN A 66 18.25 3.76 5.39
CA GLN A 66 17.23 2.70 5.38
C GLN A 66 17.05 2.08 3.98
N ASP A 67 17.03 2.90 2.93
CA ASP A 67 16.88 2.49 1.54
C ASP A 67 18.12 1.79 0.93
N LYS A 68 19.21 1.64 1.71
CA LYS A 68 20.42 0.93 1.32
C LYS A 68 20.70 -0.31 2.15
N LYS A 69 19.83 -0.66 3.10
CA LYS A 69 19.98 -1.87 3.91
C LYS A 69 19.91 -3.13 3.05
N LEU A 70 19.09 -3.14 2.00
CA LEU A 70 19.03 -4.21 1.02
C LEU A 70 19.43 -3.65 -0.35
N GLN A 71 20.52 -4.18 -0.91
CA GLN A 71 20.97 -3.82 -2.24
C GLN A 71 20.93 -5.04 -3.16
N ILE A 72 20.38 -4.86 -4.35
CA ILE A 72 20.30 -5.91 -5.37
C ILE A 72 21.21 -5.52 -6.54
N PHE A 73 22.08 -6.45 -6.94
CA PHE A 73 23.01 -6.25 -8.04
C PHE A 73 22.87 -7.35 -9.09
N VAL A 74 23.03 -6.99 -10.35
CA VAL A 74 23.29 -7.94 -11.44
C VAL A 74 24.69 -7.69 -11.98
N ARG A 75 25.53 -8.72 -11.98
CA ARG A 75 26.91 -8.65 -12.46
C ARG A 75 27.09 -9.56 -13.66
N VAL A 76 27.78 -9.08 -14.68
CA VAL A 76 28.15 -9.87 -15.86
C VAL A 76 29.65 -9.85 -16.01
N ASN A 77 30.27 -11.01 -15.83
CA ASN A 77 31.71 -11.19 -15.94
C ASN A 77 32.05 -12.01 -17.18
N PHE A 78 32.85 -11.42 -18.08
CA PHE A 78 33.29 -12.05 -19.32
C PHE A 78 34.68 -12.68 -19.14
N GLU A 79 34.84 -13.91 -19.64
CA GLU A 79 36.12 -14.63 -19.53
C GLU A 79 37.25 -13.95 -20.31
N SER A 80 36.92 -13.35 -21.45
CA SER A 80 37.82 -12.54 -22.26
C SER A 80 37.53 -11.05 -22.10
N SER A 81 38.52 -10.20 -22.38
CA SER A 81 38.30 -8.75 -22.47
C SER A 81 37.52 -8.43 -23.75
N LEU A 82 36.38 -7.77 -23.59
CA LEU A 82 35.59 -7.25 -24.69
C LEU A 82 36.16 -5.91 -25.19
N ASP A 83 35.98 -5.64 -26.48
CA ASP A 83 36.27 -4.32 -27.04
C ASP A 83 35.18 -3.29 -26.67
N GLN A 84 35.42 -2.01 -26.93
CA GLN A 84 34.46 -0.95 -26.60
C GLN A 84 33.15 -1.04 -27.39
N LYS A 85 33.15 -1.64 -28.59
CA LYS A 85 31.96 -1.73 -29.44
C LYS A 85 31.02 -2.81 -28.92
N ASP A 86 31.56 -3.96 -28.54
CA ASP A 86 30.81 -5.09 -28.00
C ASP A 86 30.29 -4.77 -26.59
N LEU A 87 31.10 -4.13 -25.74
CA LEU A 87 30.62 -3.62 -24.44
C LEU A 87 29.41 -2.71 -24.61
N LYS A 88 29.45 -1.76 -25.57
CA LYS A 88 28.31 -0.89 -25.86
C LYS A 88 27.05 -1.65 -26.30
N GLN A 89 27.20 -2.78 -27.00
CA GLN A 89 26.05 -3.62 -27.36
C GLN A 89 25.46 -4.30 -26.12
N VAL A 90 26.29 -4.84 -25.23
CA VAL A 90 25.84 -5.43 -23.97
C VAL A 90 25.11 -4.39 -23.11
N HIS A 91 25.66 -3.19 -22.94
CA HIS A 91 24.97 -2.09 -22.25
C HIS A 91 23.60 -1.79 -22.86
N LYS A 92 23.48 -1.77 -24.19
CA LYS A 92 22.18 -1.57 -24.87
C LYS A 92 21.19 -2.68 -24.59
N ILE A 93 21.62 -3.93 -24.45
CA ILE A 93 20.73 -5.04 -24.10
C ILE A 93 20.12 -4.80 -22.72
N PHE A 94 20.94 -4.48 -21.72
CA PHE A 94 20.47 -4.18 -20.37
C PHE A 94 19.58 -2.93 -20.33
N ALA A 95 19.96 -1.87 -21.04
CA ALA A 95 19.20 -0.62 -21.12
C ALA A 95 17.83 -0.77 -21.81
N ASN A 96 17.66 -1.76 -22.69
CA ASN A 96 16.40 -2.05 -23.38
C ASN A 96 15.70 -3.32 -22.84
N SER A 97 16.00 -3.70 -21.60
CA SER A 97 15.41 -4.86 -20.93
C SER A 97 14.54 -4.46 -19.74
N PHE A 98 13.92 -5.45 -19.11
CA PHE A 98 13.14 -5.25 -17.88
C PHE A 98 13.95 -4.58 -16.76
N TRP A 99 15.28 -4.76 -16.73
CA TRP A 99 16.16 -4.13 -15.75
C TRP A 99 16.04 -2.60 -15.77
N HIS A 100 15.93 -1.98 -16.95
CA HIS A 100 15.73 -0.55 -17.07
C HIS A 100 14.26 -0.13 -16.99
N ASP A 101 13.37 -0.94 -17.57
CA ASP A 101 11.94 -0.61 -17.67
C ASP A 101 11.24 -0.63 -16.30
N PHE A 102 11.58 -1.60 -15.43
CA PHE A 102 10.90 -1.81 -14.14
C PHE A 102 11.75 -1.37 -12.95
N TYR A 103 13.05 -1.68 -12.94
CA TYR A 103 13.87 -1.52 -11.74
C TYR A 103 14.75 -0.26 -11.74
N LYS A 104 14.97 0.33 -12.92
CA LYS A 104 16.04 1.29 -13.22
C LYS A 104 17.39 0.83 -12.64
N ILE A 105 18.31 0.44 -13.51
CA ILE A 105 19.66 0.05 -13.11
C ILE A 105 20.65 1.20 -13.28
N GLU A 106 21.59 1.30 -12.35
CA GLU A 106 22.78 2.16 -12.47
C GLU A 106 24.04 1.30 -12.52
N GLU A 107 24.99 1.67 -13.37
CA GLU A 107 26.30 1.01 -13.40
C GLU A 107 27.15 1.52 -12.24
N VAL A 108 27.73 0.59 -11.47
CA VAL A 108 28.58 0.89 -10.32
C VAL A 108 29.91 0.16 -10.42
N ALA A 109 30.92 0.68 -9.75
CA ALA A 109 32.21 0.01 -9.66
C ALA A 109 32.07 -1.33 -8.91
N ASP A 110 32.72 -2.38 -9.42
CA ASP A 110 32.70 -3.70 -8.80
C ASP A 110 33.40 -3.76 -7.42
N SER A 111 34.06 -2.68 -7.01
CA SER A 111 34.69 -2.51 -5.70
C SER A 111 33.71 -2.68 -4.53
N VAL A 112 32.40 -2.62 -4.77
CA VAL A 112 31.36 -2.93 -3.77
C VAL A 112 31.56 -4.33 -3.15
N PHE A 113 32.13 -5.28 -3.91
CA PHE A 113 32.40 -6.64 -3.44
C PHE A 113 33.82 -6.84 -2.92
N ALA A 114 34.65 -5.80 -2.84
CA ALA A 114 36.04 -5.93 -2.38
C ALA A 114 36.14 -6.28 -0.88
N GLU A 115 35.18 -5.84 -0.07
CA GLU A 115 35.18 -5.97 1.39
C GLU A 115 34.17 -7.02 1.89
N LEU A 116 34.62 -8.27 1.95
CA LEU A 116 33.82 -9.42 2.44
C LEU A 116 34.39 -10.00 3.74
N ASN A 117 35.23 -9.24 4.47
CA ASN A 117 35.95 -9.72 5.65
C ASN A 117 35.03 -10.01 6.85
N TRP A 118 33.80 -9.50 6.81
CA TRP A 118 32.77 -9.75 7.81
C TRP A 118 32.21 -11.19 7.71
N ALA A 119 32.29 -11.82 6.54
CA ALA A 119 31.78 -13.17 6.33
C ALA A 119 32.70 -14.17 7.05
N LYS A 120 32.08 -15.03 7.88
CA LYS A 120 32.79 -16.09 8.59
C LYS A 120 32.42 -17.49 8.11
N HIS A 121 31.32 -17.60 7.35
CA HIS A 121 30.85 -18.85 6.80
C HIS A 121 30.27 -18.64 5.40
N ILE A 122 30.42 -19.64 4.54
CA ILE A 122 29.81 -19.72 3.21
C ILE A 122 29.08 -21.05 3.08
N SER A 123 27.77 -20.99 2.85
CA SER A 123 26.96 -22.17 2.53
C SER A 123 26.69 -22.21 1.03
N PHE A 124 27.06 -23.33 0.38
CA PHE A 124 26.73 -23.60 -1.01
C PHE A 124 25.58 -24.57 -1.10
N GLY A 125 24.56 -24.24 -1.89
CA GLY A 125 23.49 -25.17 -2.25
C GLY A 125 23.78 -25.88 -3.56
N ILE A 126 23.69 -27.21 -3.55
CA ILE A 126 23.76 -28.02 -4.76
C ILE A 126 22.57 -29.00 -4.83
N LYS A 127 22.23 -29.50 -6.02
CA LYS A 127 21.21 -30.56 -6.15
C LYS A 127 21.57 -31.74 -5.24
N GLN A 128 20.57 -32.32 -4.58
CA GLN A 128 20.79 -33.39 -3.62
C GLN A 128 21.41 -34.62 -4.31
N GLU A 129 22.65 -34.94 -3.93
CA GLU A 129 23.34 -36.16 -4.32
C GLU A 129 23.14 -37.25 -3.25
N GLU A 130 22.89 -38.48 -3.70
CA GLU A 130 22.67 -39.63 -2.83
C GLU A 130 23.52 -40.84 -3.21
N LYS A 131 23.86 -41.61 -2.19
CA LYS A 131 24.51 -42.92 -2.30
C LYS A 131 23.54 -43.97 -1.76
N LEU A 132 22.97 -44.79 -2.63
CA LEU A 132 22.08 -45.87 -2.23
C LEU A 132 22.76 -47.23 -2.31
N LEU A 133 22.53 -48.08 -1.31
CA LEU A 133 23.05 -49.44 -1.30
C LEU A 133 22.09 -50.37 -2.07
N PRO A 134 22.61 -51.38 -2.79
CA PRO A 134 21.77 -52.38 -3.42
C PRO A 134 20.92 -53.13 -2.39
N THR A 135 19.65 -53.35 -2.72
CA THR A 135 18.75 -54.14 -1.87
C THR A 135 18.77 -55.62 -2.24
N VAL A 136 19.19 -55.93 -3.47
CA VAL A 136 19.33 -57.28 -4.00
C VAL A 136 20.78 -57.51 -4.40
N LYS A 137 21.37 -58.64 -3.96
CA LYS A 137 22.73 -59.03 -4.36
C LYS A 137 22.70 -59.73 -5.72
N ARG A 138 23.20 -59.06 -6.76
CA ARG A 138 23.51 -59.64 -8.08
C ARG A 138 25.02 -59.67 -8.30
N ASP A 139 25.52 -60.63 -9.09
CA ASP A 139 26.96 -60.84 -9.27
C ASP A 139 27.67 -59.62 -9.89
N LYS A 140 26.95 -58.81 -10.67
CA LYS A 140 27.46 -57.60 -11.34
C LYS A 140 27.00 -56.29 -10.69
N ALA A 141 26.28 -56.34 -9.57
CA ALA A 141 25.80 -55.14 -8.91
C ALA A 141 26.97 -54.31 -8.37
N PRO A 142 26.95 -52.97 -8.54
CA PRO A 142 27.96 -52.09 -7.96
C PRO A 142 27.84 -52.08 -6.42
N SER A 143 28.88 -51.60 -5.74
CA SER A 143 28.85 -51.44 -4.28
C SER A 143 27.80 -50.43 -3.79
N HIS A 144 27.37 -49.53 -4.68
CA HIS A 144 26.32 -48.53 -4.47
C HIS A 144 25.84 -47.97 -5.81
N TYR A 145 24.65 -47.39 -5.81
CA TYR A 145 24.13 -46.54 -6.88
C TYR A 145 24.32 -45.08 -6.51
N TYR A 146 24.83 -44.29 -7.46
CA TYR A 146 24.84 -42.83 -7.39
C TYR A 146 23.50 -42.32 -7.90
N LEU A 147 22.91 -41.35 -7.19
CA LEU A 147 21.70 -40.65 -7.61
C LEU A 147 21.86 -39.15 -7.43
N ILE A 148 21.16 -38.40 -8.27
CA ILE A 148 21.00 -36.95 -8.17
C ILE A 148 19.50 -36.64 -8.23
N GLN A 149 18.96 -36.04 -7.16
CA GLN A 149 17.54 -35.67 -7.14
C GLN A 149 17.26 -34.54 -8.13
N PRO A 150 16.16 -34.62 -8.90
CA PRO A 150 15.74 -33.53 -9.76
C PRO A 150 15.42 -32.30 -8.92
N PHE A 151 15.66 -31.11 -9.47
CA PHE A 151 15.16 -29.89 -8.89
C PHE A 151 13.76 -29.64 -9.46
N GLU A 152 12.74 -29.66 -8.61
CA GLU A 152 11.36 -29.37 -9.01
C GLU A 152 11.13 -27.86 -8.85
N PRO A 153 11.20 -27.04 -9.92
CA PRO A 153 11.14 -25.59 -9.81
C PRO A 153 9.77 -25.11 -9.32
N ASN A 154 9.76 -24.06 -8.50
CA ASN A 154 8.56 -23.30 -8.19
C ASN A 154 8.37 -22.17 -9.23
N PRO A 155 7.43 -22.27 -10.19
CA PRO A 155 7.26 -21.27 -11.24
C PRO A 155 6.75 -19.91 -10.71
N GLU A 156 6.00 -19.94 -9.61
CA GLU A 156 5.37 -18.78 -8.98
C GLU A 156 6.31 -18.01 -8.05
N ASN A 157 7.55 -18.47 -7.86
CA ASN A 157 8.50 -17.80 -6.96
C ASN A 157 8.76 -16.36 -7.43
N ASP A 158 8.31 -15.37 -6.66
CA ASP A 158 8.52 -13.93 -6.90
C ASP A 158 9.70 -13.35 -6.09
N PHE A 159 10.35 -14.18 -5.27
CA PHE A 159 11.39 -13.84 -4.30
C PHE A 159 10.96 -12.86 -3.18
N VAL A 160 9.67 -12.53 -3.07
CA VAL A 160 9.15 -11.61 -2.04
C VAL A 160 9.25 -12.24 -0.66
N GLY A 161 8.85 -13.50 -0.52
CA GLY A 161 8.94 -14.27 0.73
C GLY A 161 10.38 -14.38 1.23
N PHE A 162 11.31 -14.70 0.32
CA PHE A 162 12.74 -14.77 0.62
C PHE A 162 13.32 -13.43 1.10
N ALA A 163 13.08 -12.35 0.35
CA ALA A 163 13.59 -11.02 0.70
C ALA A 163 13.00 -10.50 2.03
N SER A 164 11.74 -10.86 2.34
CA SER A 164 11.12 -10.53 3.63
C SER A 164 11.81 -11.24 4.80
N LYS A 165 12.15 -12.53 4.65
CA LYS A 165 12.90 -13.30 5.66
C LYS A 165 14.31 -12.76 5.85
N LEU A 166 14.95 -12.32 4.76
CA LEU A 166 16.26 -11.68 4.80
C LEU A 166 16.25 -10.41 5.67
N GLU A 167 15.24 -9.55 5.53
CA GLU A 167 15.09 -8.37 6.40
C GLU A 167 14.75 -8.74 7.85
N ALA A 168 13.91 -9.76 8.06
CA ALA A 168 13.44 -10.16 9.38
C ALA A 168 14.56 -10.76 10.28
N TYR A 169 15.59 -11.37 9.68
CA TYR A 169 16.67 -11.98 10.45
C TYR A 169 17.69 -10.98 10.99
N GLU A 170 17.67 -9.71 10.58
CA GLU A 170 18.52 -8.64 11.11
C GLU A 170 20.03 -8.97 11.21
N ASN A 171 20.54 -9.87 10.36
CA ASN A 171 21.94 -10.27 10.31
C ASN A 171 22.54 -9.94 8.94
N ARG A 172 23.79 -9.50 8.91
CA ARG A 172 24.48 -9.21 7.65
C ARG A 172 24.62 -10.49 6.81
N ALA A 173 24.19 -10.43 5.56
CA ALA A 173 24.23 -11.56 4.65
C ALA A 173 24.41 -11.12 3.19
N LEU A 174 25.05 -11.97 2.39
CA LEU A 174 25.16 -11.81 0.94
C LEU A 174 24.76 -13.12 0.28
N ILE A 175 23.75 -13.04 -0.57
CA ILE A 175 23.22 -14.17 -1.33
C ILE A 175 23.56 -13.95 -2.78
N GLU A 176 24.22 -14.91 -3.40
CA GLU A 176 24.58 -14.85 -4.81
C GLU A 176 24.09 -16.10 -5.53
N VAL A 177 23.31 -15.86 -6.58
CA VAL A 177 22.93 -16.87 -7.56
C VAL A 177 23.75 -16.59 -8.81
N LEU A 178 24.80 -17.37 -9.01
CA LEU A 178 25.65 -17.29 -10.19
C LEU A 178 25.23 -18.34 -11.21
N ILE A 179 25.02 -17.91 -12.45
CA ILE A 179 24.68 -18.76 -13.58
C ILE A 179 25.70 -18.59 -14.70
N ARG A 180 26.02 -19.69 -15.39
CA ARG A 180 26.88 -19.72 -16.56
C ARG A 180 26.21 -20.53 -17.66
N PRO A 181 25.84 -19.92 -18.80
CA PRO A 181 25.39 -20.67 -19.97
C PRO A 181 26.40 -21.75 -20.35
N THR A 182 25.93 -22.99 -20.50
CA THR A 182 26.78 -24.15 -20.79
C THR A 182 26.05 -25.14 -21.68
N ASN A 183 26.80 -26.12 -22.19
CA ASN A 183 26.26 -27.34 -22.78
C ASN A 183 26.67 -28.55 -21.94
N LEU A 184 26.11 -29.72 -22.25
CA LEU A 184 26.61 -31.00 -21.78
C LEU A 184 27.95 -31.29 -22.46
N LEU A 185 28.98 -31.63 -21.69
CA LEU A 185 30.29 -31.94 -22.23
C LEU A 185 30.32 -33.36 -22.82
N ASN A 186 31.17 -33.60 -23.82
CA ASN A 186 31.29 -34.93 -24.45
C ASN A 186 31.63 -36.03 -23.43
N ASP A 187 32.49 -35.72 -22.47
CA ASP A 187 32.87 -36.63 -21.38
C ASP A 187 31.68 -36.94 -20.45
N GLU A 188 30.84 -35.95 -20.17
CA GLU A 188 29.63 -36.11 -19.35
C GLU A 188 28.57 -36.93 -20.08
N GLN A 189 28.38 -36.66 -21.37
CA GLN A 189 27.49 -37.43 -22.23
C GLN A 189 27.94 -38.89 -22.28
N TRP A 190 29.23 -39.14 -22.48
CA TRP A 190 29.78 -40.49 -22.43
C TRP A 190 29.58 -41.14 -21.05
N GLY A 191 29.82 -40.41 -19.96
CA GLY A 191 29.61 -40.90 -18.60
C GLY A 191 28.16 -41.30 -18.34
N LEU A 192 27.21 -40.47 -18.80
CA LEU A 192 25.77 -40.68 -18.63
C LEU A 192 25.29 -41.89 -19.44
N GLU A 193 25.72 -42.01 -20.70
CA GLU A 193 25.39 -43.16 -21.55
C GLU A 193 25.94 -44.48 -20.99
N ASN A 194 27.16 -44.47 -20.43
CA ASN A 194 27.70 -45.67 -19.79
C ASN A 194 26.94 -46.02 -18.50
N LEU A 195 26.58 -45.02 -17.70
CA LEU A 195 25.77 -45.24 -16.49
C LEU A 195 24.42 -45.85 -16.86
N LEU A 196 23.73 -45.28 -17.85
CA LEU A 196 22.45 -45.80 -18.35
C LEU A 196 22.59 -47.23 -18.87
N ARG A 197 23.58 -47.53 -19.72
CA ARG A 197 23.82 -48.90 -20.20
C ARG A 197 24.09 -49.87 -19.07
N ALA A 198 24.88 -49.46 -18.07
CA ALA A 198 25.15 -50.29 -16.89
C ALA A 198 23.86 -50.56 -16.11
N LEU A 199 23.05 -49.53 -15.84
CA LEU A 199 21.77 -49.65 -15.16
C LEU A 199 20.78 -50.51 -15.95
N SER A 200 20.63 -50.31 -17.27
CA SER A 200 19.78 -51.14 -18.14
C SER A 200 20.21 -52.61 -18.15
N SER A 201 21.51 -52.89 -18.09
CA SER A 201 22.00 -54.27 -17.96
C SER A 201 21.62 -54.88 -16.61
N LEU A 202 21.64 -54.08 -15.53
CA LEU A 202 21.29 -54.50 -14.18
C LEU A 202 19.77 -54.62 -13.95
N THR A 203 18.95 -53.97 -14.77
CA THR A 203 17.48 -54.08 -14.75
C THR A 203 16.94 -55.08 -15.76
N SER A 204 17.82 -55.73 -16.53
CA SER A 204 17.43 -56.84 -17.40
C SER A 204 17.19 -58.14 -16.60
N TYR A 205 16.35 -59.03 -17.15
CA TYR A 205 16.12 -60.36 -16.58
C TYR A 205 17.38 -61.22 -16.67
N GLU A 206 17.88 -61.67 -15.53
CA GLU A 206 19.02 -62.58 -15.45
C GLU A 206 18.53 -63.95 -14.97
N VAL A 207 18.84 -64.99 -15.73
CA VAL A 207 18.43 -66.37 -15.46
C VAL A 207 19.63 -67.15 -14.94
N LYS A 208 19.53 -67.73 -13.75
CA LYS A 208 20.47 -68.75 -13.27
C LYS A 208 19.81 -70.12 -13.27
N THR A 209 20.45 -71.10 -13.88
CA THR A 209 20.04 -72.51 -13.79
C THR A 209 20.57 -73.12 -12.51
N SER A 210 19.67 -73.69 -11.71
CA SER A 210 20.02 -74.46 -10.51
C SER A 210 20.86 -75.68 -10.90
N GLU A 211 22.08 -75.79 -10.37
CA GLU A 211 22.98 -76.94 -10.61
C GLU A 211 22.40 -78.27 -10.10
N ILE A 212 21.47 -78.22 -9.14
CA ILE A 212 20.91 -79.39 -8.47
C ILE A 212 19.59 -79.85 -9.12
N SER A 213 18.76 -78.92 -9.62
CA SER A 213 17.41 -79.22 -10.11
C SER A 213 17.18 -78.91 -11.60
N GLY A 214 18.17 -78.30 -12.28
CA GLY A 214 18.06 -77.85 -13.67
C GLY A 214 17.03 -76.74 -13.91
N LYS A 215 16.34 -76.27 -12.85
CA LYS A 215 15.34 -75.21 -12.98
C LYS A 215 15.98 -73.86 -13.22
N VAL A 216 15.44 -73.14 -14.20
CA VAL A 216 15.67 -71.71 -14.44
C VAL A 216 15.09 -70.93 -13.27
N ILE A 217 15.95 -70.22 -12.54
CA ILE A 217 15.56 -69.29 -11.48
C ILE A 217 15.88 -67.89 -11.98
N GLU A 218 14.85 -67.07 -12.15
CA GLU A 218 15.01 -65.64 -12.43
C GLU A 218 15.53 -64.93 -11.19
N GLN A 219 16.59 -64.15 -11.36
CA GLN A 219 17.08 -63.31 -10.27
C GLN A 219 16.18 -62.07 -10.12
N PRO A 220 15.76 -61.71 -8.90
CA PRO A 220 14.99 -60.50 -8.68
C PRO A 220 15.77 -59.26 -9.14
N ILE A 221 15.09 -58.33 -9.80
CA ILE A 221 15.65 -57.02 -10.18
C ILE A 221 15.73 -56.16 -8.91
N ASP A 222 16.82 -55.41 -8.75
CA ASP A 222 16.96 -54.48 -7.63
C ASP A 222 16.07 -53.24 -7.88
N PRO A 223 15.06 -52.96 -7.04
CA PRO A 223 14.21 -51.79 -7.20
C PRO A 223 14.99 -50.47 -7.16
N VAL A 224 16.16 -50.44 -6.50
CA VAL A 224 17.01 -49.25 -6.44
C VAL A 224 17.68 -48.99 -7.80
N ALA A 225 18.09 -50.04 -8.51
CA ALA A 225 18.64 -49.91 -9.86
C ALA A 225 17.57 -49.44 -10.85
N GLU A 226 16.34 -49.95 -10.72
CA GLU A 226 15.21 -49.54 -11.56
C GLU A 226 14.83 -48.07 -11.33
N ARG A 227 14.79 -47.63 -10.06
CA ARG A 227 14.60 -46.22 -9.71
C ARG A 227 15.70 -45.35 -10.32
N ALA A 228 16.96 -45.76 -10.17
CA ALA A 228 18.10 -45.03 -10.72
C ALA A 228 18.04 -44.93 -12.25
N LEU A 229 17.70 -46.02 -12.93
CA LEU A 229 17.57 -46.02 -14.39
C LEU A 229 16.54 -45.00 -14.85
N ARG A 230 15.30 -45.07 -14.32
CA ARG A 230 14.22 -44.14 -14.68
C ARG A 230 14.64 -42.68 -14.45
N GLN A 231 15.21 -42.40 -13.29
CA GLN A 231 15.62 -41.05 -12.93
C GLN A 231 16.72 -40.49 -13.85
N PHE A 232 17.68 -41.31 -14.28
CA PHE A 232 18.70 -40.87 -15.24
C PHE A 232 18.18 -40.82 -16.68
N GLU A 233 17.17 -41.62 -17.04
CA GLU A 233 16.50 -41.53 -18.34
C GLU A 233 15.75 -40.21 -18.47
N ASP A 234 14.97 -39.85 -17.45
CA ASP A 234 14.26 -38.57 -17.36
C ASP A 234 15.25 -37.39 -17.40
N LEU A 235 16.30 -37.44 -16.56
CA LEU A 235 17.35 -36.41 -16.53
C LEU A 235 18.04 -36.25 -17.89
N ARG A 236 18.32 -37.35 -18.59
CA ARG A 236 18.93 -37.32 -19.92
C ARG A 236 18.02 -36.60 -20.92
N GLU A 237 16.72 -36.91 -20.91
CA GLU A 237 15.74 -36.29 -21.81
C GLU A 237 15.63 -34.77 -21.57
N ASP A 238 15.55 -34.36 -20.30
CA ASP A 238 15.50 -32.95 -19.92
C ASP A 238 16.76 -32.19 -20.34
N ILE A 239 17.94 -32.75 -20.07
CA ILE A 239 19.23 -32.11 -20.37
C ILE A 239 19.47 -32.03 -21.88
N GLN A 240 19.00 -32.99 -22.67
CA GLN A 240 19.19 -33.01 -24.13
C GLN A 240 18.20 -32.10 -24.87
N SER A 241 17.01 -31.89 -24.31
CA SER A 241 15.94 -31.10 -24.96
C SER A 241 15.99 -29.61 -24.64
N GLN A 242 16.75 -29.21 -23.63
CA GLN A 242 16.76 -27.83 -23.12
C GLN A 242 18.15 -27.21 -23.10
N ARG A 243 18.20 -25.88 -23.05
CA ARG A 243 19.46 -25.15 -22.80
C ARG A 243 19.87 -25.30 -21.33
N LEU A 244 21.16 -25.25 -21.05
CA LEU A 244 21.71 -25.56 -19.73
C LEU A 244 22.47 -24.38 -19.15
N TYR A 245 22.40 -24.30 -17.83
CA TYR A 245 23.21 -23.43 -17.01
C TYR A 245 24.02 -24.26 -16.02
N GLU A 246 25.28 -23.87 -15.81
CA GLU A 246 26.00 -24.24 -14.61
C GLU A 246 25.67 -23.21 -13.53
N VAL A 247 25.08 -23.67 -12.42
CA VAL A 247 24.57 -22.83 -11.34
C VAL A 247 25.43 -22.98 -10.09
N SER A 248 25.61 -21.87 -9.38
CA SER A 248 26.23 -21.81 -8.06
C SER A 248 25.42 -20.87 -7.17
N ILE A 249 24.68 -21.46 -6.23
CA ILE A 249 23.96 -20.72 -5.18
C ILE A 249 24.86 -20.69 -3.95
N ARG A 250 25.17 -19.50 -3.45
CA ARG A 250 26.03 -19.33 -2.27
C ARG A 250 25.52 -18.22 -1.36
N ILE A 251 25.66 -18.46 -0.05
CA ILE A 251 25.25 -17.52 0.99
C ILE A 251 26.41 -17.30 1.94
N LEU A 252 26.81 -16.04 2.06
CA LEU A 252 27.82 -15.58 2.99
C LEU A 252 27.11 -14.98 4.19
N ALA A 253 27.50 -15.40 5.39
CA ALA A 253 26.95 -14.86 6.63
C ALA A 253 28.04 -14.72 7.71
N GLU A 254 27.70 -14.03 8.80
CA GLU A 254 28.57 -13.86 9.96
C GLU A 254 28.71 -15.14 10.81
N ASN A 255 27.83 -16.12 10.61
CA ASN A 255 27.87 -17.41 11.28
C ASN A 255 27.22 -18.51 10.42
N GLN A 256 27.50 -19.77 10.75
CA GLN A 256 26.99 -20.94 10.03
C GLN A 256 25.45 -21.04 10.08
N PHE A 257 24.85 -20.84 11.26
CA PHE A 257 23.40 -20.99 11.44
C PHE A 257 22.60 -20.10 10.48
N ASN A 258 22.96 -18.83 10.38
CA ASN A 258 22.31 -17.87 9.49
C ASN A 258 22.54 -18.21 8.00
N ALA A 259 23.74 -18.69 7.65
CA ALA A 259 24.03 -19.11 6.28
C ALA A 259 23.16 -20.32 5.86
N SER A 260 23.10 -21.35 6.71
CA SER A 260 22.28 -22.55 6.48
C SER A 260 20.78 -22.24 6.48
N LEU A 261 20.32 -21.38 7.40
CA LEU A 261 18.92 -20.97 7.48
C LEU A 261 18.49 -20.23 6.20
N LEU A 262 19.23 -19.21 5.80
CA LEU A 262 18.95 -18.48 4.55
C LEU A 262 19.06 -19.40 3.34
N LEU A 263 19.96 -20.39 3.34
CA LEU A 263 20.08 -21.34 2.24
C LEU A 263 18.82 -22.19 2.16
N ASN A 264 18.35 -22.70 3.29
CA ASN A 264 17.09 -23.42 3.37
C ASN A 264 15.93 -22.59 2.84
N GLU A 265 15.79 -21.34 3.30
CA GLU A 265 14.72 -20.45 2.83
C GLU A 265 14.78 -20.22 1.32
N PHE A 266 15.98 -20.06 0.75
CA PHE A 266 16.15 -19.95 -0.69
C PHE A 266 15.64 -21.19 -1.44
N TRP A 267 15.97 -22.40 -0.97
CA TRP A 267 15.52 -23.64 -1.61
C TRP A 267 14.03 -23.89 -1.44
N VAL A 268 13.46 -23.55 -0.29
CA VAL A 268 12.02 -23.66 -0.01
C VAL A 268 11.20 -22.76 -0.96
N GLU A 269 11.66 -21.55 -1.21
CA GLU A 269 10.97 -20.60 -2.10
C GLU A 269 11.14 -21.00 -3.58
N SER A 270 12.33 -21.48 -3.95
CA SER A 270 12.67 -21.80 -5.35
C SER A 270 12.21 -23.19 -5.81
N SER A 271 11.84 -24.09 -4.90
CA SER A 271 11.46 -25.48 -5.25
C SER A 271 10.17 -25.95 -4.59
N GLN A 272 9.36 -26.69 -5.35
CA GLN A 272 8.19 -27.39 -4.82
C GLN A 272 8.56 -28.54 -3.87
N LYS A 273 9.76 -29.12 -4.05
CA LYS A 273 10.34 -30.16 -3.19
C LYS A 273 11.81 -29.81 -2.91
N PRO A 274 12.10 -29.07 -1.82
CA PRO A 274 13.41 -28.47 -1.57
C PRO A 274 14.46 -29.51 -1.15
N LEU A 275 14.85 -30.38 -2.08
CA LEU A 275 15.90 -31.38 -1.90
C LEU A 275 17.23 -30.79 -2.38
N TYR A 276 18.10 -30.47 -1.44
CA TYR A 276 19.44 -29.96 -1.72
C TYR A 276 20.46 -30.51 -0.73
N ARG A 277 21.72 -30.49 -1.15
CA ARG A 277 22.87 -30.73 -0.28
C ARG A 277 23.57 -29.40 0.00
N GLU A 278 23.77 -29.11 1.27
CA GLU A 278 24.59 -27.98 1.71
C GLU A 278 26.06 -28.39 1.78
N ILE A 279 26.93 -27.56 1.20
CA ILE A 279 28.38 -27.61 1.40
C ILE A 279 28.78 -26.35 2.17
N GLY A 280 29.00 -26.47 3.47
CA GLY A 280 29.45 -25.37 4.34
C GLY A 280 30.97 -25.26 4.35
N ILE A 281 31.49 -24.03 4.30
CA ILE A 281 32.92 -23.69 4.38
C ILE A 281 33.08 -22.53 5.37
N ASP A 282 33.84 -22.75 6.43
CA ASP A 282 34.19 -21.73 7.43
C ASP A 282 35.62 -21.21 7.23
N GLN A 283 36.04 -20.25 8.06
CA GLN A 283 37.38 -19.63 7.98
C GLN A 283 38.55 -20.59 8.29
N GLU A 284 38.31 -21.73 8.93
CA GLU A 284 39.34 -22.72 9.24
C GLU A 284 39.63 -23.63 8.02
N ASP A 285 38.69 -23.74 7.09
CA ASP A 285 38.87 -24.47 5.85
C ASP A 285 39.82 -23.72 4.88
N ALA A 286 40.86 -24.42 4.40
CA ALA A 286 41.84 -23.89 3.44
C ALA A 286 41.21 -23.38 2.13
N ARG A 287 39.99 -23.82 1.80
CA ARG A 287 39.22 -23.42 0.63
C ARG A 287 38.53 -22.06 0.80
N PHE A 288 38.34 -21.57 2.02
CA PHE A 288 37.56 -20.38 2.32
C PHE A 288 38.05 -19.14 1.58
N SER A 289 39.36 -18.88 1.61
CA SER A 289 39.93 -17.72 0.91
C SER A 289 39.71 -17.78 -0.60
N GLN A 290 39.78 -18.97 -1.20
CA GLN A 290 39.51 -19.17 -2.62
C GLN A 290 38.01 -18.98 -2.93
N ALA A 291 37.13 -19.43 -2.04
CA ALA A 291 35.69 -19.25 -2.16
C ALA A 291 35.31 -17.76 -2.09
N ILE A 292 35.83 -17.00 -1.13
CA ILE A 292 35.66 -15.54 -1.05
C ILE A 292 36.18 -14.86 -2.31
N GLU A 293 37.38 -15.21 -2.78
CA GLU A 293 37.97 -14.62 -3.97
C GLU A 293 37.12 -14.88 -5.23
N SER A 294 36.48 -16.04 -5.32
CA SER A 294 35.55 -16.34 -6.41
C SER A 294 34.29 -15.47 -6.37
N VAL A 295 33.79 -15.09 -5.19
CA VAL A 295 32.69 -14.12 -5.01
C VAL A 295 33.12 -12.75 -5.52
N LYS A 296 34.30 -12.28 -5.07
CA LYS A 296 34.85 -10.99 -5.50
C LYS A 296 34.98 -10.90 -7.01
N LYS A 297 35.44 -11.96 -7.66
CA LYS A 297 35.61 -12.01 -9.13
C LYS A 297 34.32 -12.30 -9.91
N GLY A 298 33.20 -12.63 -9.24
CA GLY A 298 32.00 -13.09 -9.93
C GLY A 298 32.27 -14.35 -10.76
N THR A 299 33.01 -15.29 -10.18
CA THR A 299 33.42 -16.55 -10.84
C THR A 299 32.95 -17.75 -10.03
N ARG A 300 32.89 -18.89 -10.72
CA ARG A 300 32.49 -20.17 -10.11
C ARG A 300 33.56 -20.69 -9.14
N PHE A 301 33.12 -21.16 -7.99
CA PHE A 301 33.94 -21.95 -7.08
C PHE A 301 33.78 -23.45 -7.36
N SER A 302 34.80 -24.08 -7.94
CA SER A 302 34.73 -25.48 -8.40
C SER A 302 34.75 -26.53 -7.28
N GLN A 303 35.27 -26.20 -6.10
CA GLN A 303 35.49 -27.16 -5.01
C GLN A 303 34.30 -27.27 -4.03
N ALA A 304 33.17 -26.63 -4.32
CA ALA A 304 31.92 -26.86 -3.60
C ALA A 304 31.24 -28.12 -4.19
N ILE A 305 31.73 -29.28 -3.76
CA ILE A 305 31.27 -30.62 -4.16
C ILE A 305 31.10 -31.48 -2.93
N TRP A 306 30.41 -32.62 -3.03
CA TRP A 306 30.35 -33.63 -1.98
C TRP A 306 31.69 -34.37 -1.84
N VAL A 307 32.63 -33.74 -1.15
CA VAL A 307 34.04 -34.17 -1.04
C VAL A 307 34.14 -35.61 -0.51
N GLU A 308 33.33 -35.99 0.48
CA GLU A 308 33.37 -37.32 1.11
C GLU A 308 32.99 -38.44 0.15
N TYR A 309 32.23 -38.13 -0.90
CA TYR A 309 31.85 -39.07 -1.95
C TYR A 309 32.85 -39.05 -3.10
N TRP A 310 33.05 -37.89 -3.70
CA TRP A 310 33.85 -37.74 -4.92
C TRP A 310 35.33 -38.09 -4.72
N ASN A 311 35.93 -37.78 -3.55
CA ASN A 311 37.33 -38.14 -3.28
C ASN A 311 37.54 -39.63 -2.97
N LYS A 312 36.48 -40.40 -2.70
CA LYS A 312 36.57 -41.84 -2.41
C LYS A 312 36.43 -42.71 -3.66
N LEU A 313 36.07 -42.13 -4.80
CA LEU A 313 35.95 -42.85 -6.06
C LEU A 313 37.35 -43.09 -6.67
N PRO A 314 37.58 -44.25 -7.32
CA PRO A 314 38.79 -44.46 -8.10
C PRO A 314 38.92 -43.42 -9.22
N GLU A 315 40.15 -42.95 -9.50
CA GLU A 315 40.39 -41.92 -10.54
C GLU A 315 39.83 -42.32 -11.92
N ASN A 316 39.84 -43.62 -12.24
CA ASN A 316 39.34 -44.15 -13.51
C ASN A 316 37.83 -44.46 -13.51
N SER A 317 37.10 -44.10 -12.44
CA SER A 317 35.65 -44.35 -12.36
C SER A 317 34.91 -43.52 -13.41
N PRO A 318 34.04 -44.13 -14.26
CA PRO A 318 33.21 -43.38 -15.20
C PRO A 318 32.33 -42.32 -14.53
N LEU A 319 31.96 -42.53 -13.26
CA LEU A 319 31.17 -41.57 -12.48
C LEU A 319 31.89 -40.24 -12.27
N MET A 320 33.23 -40.21 -12.26
CA MET A 320 34.00 -38.96 -12.12
C MET A 320 33.68 -37.96 -13.24
N LYS A 321 33.24 -38.45 -14.41
CA LYS A 321 32.79 -37.59 -15.51
C LYS A 321 31.47 -36.89 -15.23
N LEU A 322 30.72 -37.32 -14.22
CA LEU A 322 29.41 -36.79 -13.84
C LEU A 322 29.47 -35.82 -12.66
N ALA A 323 30.66 -35.47 -12.16
CA ALA A 323 30.84 -34.62 -10.97
C ALA A 323 30.35 -33.17 -11.13
N ARG A 324 29.89 -32.77 -12.32
CA ARG A 324 29.26 -31.47 -12.57
C ARG A 324 27.73 -31.52 -12.58
N LEU A 325 27.12 -32.71 -12.63
CA LEU A 325 25.66 -32.85 -12.79
C LEU A 325 24.88 -32.10 -11.70
N HIS A 326 25.37 -32.04 -10.46
CA HIS A 326 24.70 -31.33 -9.36
C HIS A 326 24.60 -29.81 -9.54
N ARG A 327 25.37 -29.26 -10.50
CA ARG A 327 25.36 -27.84 -10.88
C ARG A 327 24.67 -27.60 -12.21
N LEU A 328 24.29 -28.64 -12.95
CA LEU A 328 23.62 -28.48 -14.23
C LEU A 328 22.13 -28.29 -14.00
N PHE A 329 21.65 -27.12 -14.42
CA PHE A 329 20.25 -26.76 -14.37
C PHE A 329 19.75 -26.51 -15.78
N THR A 330 18.53 -26.95 -16.09
CA THR A 330 17.84 -26.54 -17.30
C THR A 330 17.38 -25.08 -17.17
N VAL A 331 17.02 -24.43 -18.28
CA VAL A 331 16.45 -23.07 -18.22
C VAL A 331 15.19 -23.03 -17.36
N GLU A 332 14.32 -24.04 -17.45
CA GLU A 332 13.11 -24.10 -16.63
C GLU A 332 13.43 -24.16 -15.13
N GLU A 333 14.46 -24.92 -14.74
CA GLU A 333 14.95 -24.94 -13.36
C GLU A 333 15.55 -23.58 -12.94
N VAL A 334 16.29 -22.90 -13.83
CA VAL A 334 16.91 -21.60 -13.53
C VAL A 334 15.89 -20.48 -13.36
N LYS A 335 14.75 -20.50 -14.06
CA LYS A 335 13.68 -19.49 -13.91
C LYS A 335 13.20 -19.34 -12.47
N ALA A 336 13.22 -20.42 -11.70
CA ALA A 336 12.76 -20.42 -10.31
C ALA A 336 13.80 -19.92 -9.29
N CYS A 337 15.10 -19.87 -9.66
CA CYS A 337 16.18 -19.51 -8.74
C CYS A 337 16.98 -18.27 -9.15
N PHE A 338 16.97 -17.87 -10.44
CA PHE A 338 17.58 -16.65 -10.94
C PHE A 338 16.51 -15.62 -11.31
N ARG A 339 15.96 -14.94 -10.30
CA ARG A 339 14.88 -13.96 -10.46
C ARG A 339 15.06 -12.79 -9.51
N VAL A 340 14.99 -11.58 -10.04
CA VAL A 340 14.92 -10.38 -9.21
C VAL A 340 13.49 -10.22 -8.70
N VAL A 341 13.35 -9.73 -7.46
CA VAL A 341 12.08 -9.62 -6.74
C VAL A 341 11.00 -8.99 -7.62
N VAL A 342 9.87 -9.66 -7.79
CA VAL A 342 8.67 -9.10 -8.42
C VAL A 342 7.77 -8.60 -7.30
N PRO A 343 7.67 -7.27 -7.07
CA PRO A 343 7.03 -6.76 -5.86
C PRO A 343 5.53 -7.04 -5.82
N ASP A 344 5.05 -7.50 -4.66
CA ASP A 344 3.64 -7.58 -4.33
C ASP A 344 3.16 -6.22 -3.74
N PRO A 345 1.96 -5.73 -4.08
CA PRO A 345 1.45 -4.45 -3.57
C PRO A 345 1.23 -4.42 -2.05
N VAL A 346 1.04 -5.57 -1.41
CA VAL A 346 0.80 -5.72 0.03
C VAL A 346 2.11 -5.80 0.81
N VAL A 347 3.13 -6.44 0.26
CA VAL A 347 4.39 -6.67 0.97
C VAL A 347 5.28 -5.43 0.90
N VAL A 348 5.65 -4.92 2.07
CA VAL A 348 6.47 -3.72 2.20
C VAL A 348 7.92 -4.10 2.48
N PHE A 349 8.82 -3.77 1.56
CA PHE A 349 10.26 -3.83 1.79
C PHE A 349 10.75 -2.53 2.39
N SER A 350 11.48 -2.63 3.49
CA SER A 350 12.00 -1.46 4.18
C SER A 350 13.40 -1.10 3.70
N GLY A 351 14.18 -2.07 3.22
CA GLY A 351 15.61 -1.93 2.98
C GLY A 351 16.01 -1.40 1.60
N ILE A 352 15.06 -1.33 0.67
CA ILE A 352 15.24 -0.89 -0.73
C ILE A 352 14.11 0.09 -1.09
N PRO A 353 14.36 1.15 -1.88
CA PRO A 353 13.31 2.09 -2.23
C PRO A 353 12.32 1.47 -3.23
N LYS A 354 11.04 1.81 -3.07
CA LYS A 354 9.98 1.60 -4.07
C LYS A 354 9.78 2.90 -4.85
N GLU A 355 9.44 2.81 -6.13
CA GLU A 355 9.29 4.01 -6.98
C GLU A 355 8.20 5.00 -6.54
N THR A 356 7.23 4.57 -5.72
CA THR A 356 6.16 5.39 -5.15
C THR A 356 6.41 5.78 -3.70
N ASP A 357 7.59 5.45 -3.16
CA ASP A 357 7.94 5.85 -1.81
C ASP A 357 7.78 7.37 -1.63
N LEU A 358 7.23 7.72 -0.48
CA LEU A 358 7.01 9.11 -0.12
C LEU A 358 8.35 9.79 0.04
N LYS A 359 8.67 10.69 -0.89
CA LYS A 359 9.83 11.57 -0.75
C LYS A 359 9.49 12.65 0.27
N SER A 360 10.24 12.67 1.36
CA SER A 360 10.12 13.71 2.40
C SER A 360 10.41 15.08 1.78
N GLN A 361 9.36 15.80 1.39
CA GLN A 361 9.45 17.21 1.02
C GLN A 361 8.98 18.01 2.22
N GLU A 362 9.92 18.59 2.97
CA GLU A 362 9.59 19.55 4.02
C GLU A 362 9.01 20.80 3.36
N SER A 363 7.73 21.06 3.61
CA SER A 363 7.08 22.30 3.22
C SER A 363 6.35 22.89 4.41
N ASP A 364 6.69 24.13 4.77
CA ASP A 364 6.01 24.87 5.84
C ASP A 364 4.52 25.15 5.54
N LYS A 365 4.01 24.76 4.37
CA LYS A 365 2.61 24.93 3.94
C LYS A 365 1.94 23.60 3.65
N SER A 366 2.19 22.61 4.50
CA SER A 366 1.59 21.28 4.43
C SER A 366 1.04 20.81 5.78
N ILE A 367 0.18 19.81 5.72
CA ILE A 367 -0.31 19.04 6.86
C ILE A 367 0.36 17.66 6.79
N LEU A 368 0.95 17.21 7.90
CA LEU A 368 1.47 15.85 8.02
C LEU A 368 0.30 14.88 8.21
N LEU A 369 0.15 13.95 7.28
CA LEU A 369 -0.84 12.89 7.37
C LEU A 369 -0.32 11.68 8.18
N GLY A 370 0.99 11.44 8.14
CA GLY A 370 1.64 10.35 8.85
C GLY A 370 2.96 9.93 8.19
N TRP A 371 3.38 8.70 8.45
CA TRP A 371 4.59 8.12 7.87
C TRP A 371 4.25 6.90 7.03
N GLN A 372 5.12 6.60 6.08
CA GLN A 372 5.02 5.39 5.29
C GLN A 372 5.32 4.17 6.18
N ALA A 373 4.46 3.16 6.11
CA ALA A 373 4.67 1.89 6.81
C ALA A 373 6.05 1.30 6.45
N GLY A 374 6.79 0.78 7.44
CA GLY A 374 8.14 0.25 7.26
C GLY A 374 9.24 1.29 7.01
N LYS A 375 8.89 2.56 6.73
CA LYS A 375 9.84 3.64 6.44
C LYS A 375 9.56 4.87 7.32
N PRO A 376 9.97 4.87 8.59
CA PRO A 376 9.65 5.91 9.56
C PRO A 376 10.26 7.28 9.25
N LYS A 377 11.13 7.39 8.25
CA LYS A 377 11.69 8.66 7.75
C LYS A 377 10.87 9.27 6.61
N ASN A 378 9.99 8.49 5.98
CA ASN A 378 9.21 8.90 4.82
C ASN A 378 7.87 9.47 5.28
N GLN A 379 7.69 10.78 5.14
CA GLN A 379 6.50 11.47 5.62
C GLN A 379 5.47 11.66 4.50
N GLY A 380 4.22 11.35 4.79
CA GLY A 380 3.07 11.68 3.94
C GLY A 380 2.55 13.06 4.29
N GLN A 381 2.60 14.00 3.34
CA GLN A 381 2.16 15.37 3.57
C GLN A 381 1.14 15.83 2.51
N ALA A 382 0.14 16.60 2.94
CA ALA A 382 -0.83 17.24 2.06
C ALA A 382 -0.61 18.76 2.04
N LEU A 383 -0.41 19.34 0.87
CA LEU A 383 -0.27 20.80 0.74
C LEU A 383 -1.57 21.51 1.11
N LEU A 384 -1.49 22.61 1.87
CA LEU A 384 -2.67 23.39 2.29
C LEU A 384 -3.51 23.86 1.10
N LYS A 385 -2.87 24.25 0.00
CA LYS A 385 -3.56 24.66 -1.23
C LYS A 385 -4.44 23.55 -1.83
N SER A 386 -4.12 22.29 -1.56
CA SER A 386 -4.90 21.14 -2.03
C SER A 386 -6.20 20.99 -1.25
N LEU A 387 -6.26 21.46 0.01
CA LEU A 387 -7.48 21.43 0.82
C LEU A 387 -8.59 22.35 0.28
N ASN A 388 -8.24 23.37 -0.53
CA ASN A 388 -9.23 24.17 -1.29
C ASN A 388 -10.03 23.34 -2.31
N LYS A 389 -9.59 22.11 -2.63
CA LYS A 389 -10.32 21.18 -3.50
C LYS A 389 -11.30 20.28 -2.73
N HIS A 390 -11.52 20.58 -1.44
CA HIS A 390 -12.28 19.78 -0.48
C HIS A 390 -11.57 18.47 -0.11
N VAL A 391 -11.97 17.90 1.02
CA VAL A 391 -11.43 16.64 1.54
C VAL A 391 -12.58 15.70 1.83
N PHE A 392 -12.44 14.45 1.41
CA PHE A 392 -13.37 13.37 1.76
C PHE A 392 -12.60 12.33 2.58
N ILE A 393 -13.09 12.04 3.79
CA ILE A 393 -12.50 11.06 4.70
C ILE A 393 -13.52 9.94 4.88
N CYS A 394 -13.13 8.72 4.53
CA CYS A 394 -14.00 7.54 4.56
C CYS A 394 -13.29 6.35 5.23
N GLY A 395 -14.08 5.37 5.66
CA GLY A 395 -13.59 4.19 6.37
C GLY A 395 -14.66 3.59 7.27
N VAL A 396 -14.53 2.29 7.56
CA VAL A 396 -15.44 1.56 8.46
C VAL A 396 -15.39 2.13 9.90
N PRO A 397 -16.42 1.91 10.75
CA PRO A 397 -16.32 2.23 12.17
C PRO A 397 -15.05 1.61 12.80
N GLY A 398 -14.35 2.38 13.64
CA GLY A 398 -13.09 1.94 14.26
C GLY A 398 -11.82 2.11 13.42
N SER A 399 -11.91 2.53 12.14
CA SER A 399 -10.75 2.76 11.27
C SER A 399 -9.91 4.01 11.59
N GLY A 400 -10.30 4.81 12.59
CA GLY A 400 -9.55 6.01 12.99
C GLY A 400 -9.92 7.30 12.24
N LYS A 401 -11.08 7.38 11.56
CA LYS A 401 -11.56 8.60 10.87
C LYS A 401 -11.50 9.85 11.75
N THR A 402 -12.16 9.82 12.92
CA THR A 402 -12.19 10.94 13.86
C THR A 402 -10.77 11.34 14.30
N THR A 403 -9.91 10.36 14.60
CA THR A 403 -8.50 10.61 14.93
C THR A 403 -7.75 11.34 13.81
N ALA A 404 -7.98 10.94 12.55
CA ALA A 404 -7.37 11.60 11.40
C ALA A 404 -7.85 13.05 11.24
N VAL A 405 -9.16 13.31 11.43
CA VAL A 405 -9.71 14.67 11.38
C VAL A 405 -9.17 15.51 12.53
N LEU A 406 -9.16 15.00 13.76
CA LEU A 406 -8.61 15.67 14.94
C LEU A 406 -7.17 16.11 14.71
N ASN A 407 -6.33 15.22 14.17
CA ASN A 407 -4.94 15.54 13.86
C ASN A 407 -4.84 16.65 12.80
N LEU A 408 -5.65 16.57 11.73
CA LEU A 408 -5.70 17.60 10.69
C LEU A 408 -6.12 18.98 11.26
N LEU A 409 -7.19 19.02 12.07
CA LEU A 409 -7.69 20.25 12.69
C LEU A 409 -6.70 20.84 13.69
N PHE A 410 -6.03 19.97 14.46
CA PHE A 410 -4.99 20.36 15.39
C PHE A 410 -3.85 21.08 14.66
N GLN A 411 -3.33 20.51 13.57
CA GLN A 411 -2.28 21.13 12.77
C GLN A 411 -2.74 22.43 12.10
N LEU A 412 -3.95 22.47 11.54
CA LEU A 412 -4.49 23.69 10.92
C LEU A 412 -4.48 24.89 11.87
N TRP A 413 -4.89 24.71 13.13
CA TRP A 413 -4.89 25.80 14.10
C TRP A 413 -3.52 26.08 14.69
N THR A 414 -2.85 25.04 15.18
CA THR A 414 -1.64 25.20 16.00
C THR A 414 -0.45 25.65 15.16
N GLU A 415 -0.28 25.10 13.96
CA GLU A 415 0.85 25.40 13.07
C GLU A 415 0.51 26.51 12.06
N HIS A 416 -0.70 26.48 11.50
CA HIS A 416 -1.06 27.36 10.36
C HIS A 416 -1.98 28.52 10.73
N SER A 417 -2.51 28.55 11.95
CA SER A 417 -3.50 29.54 12.41
C SER A 417 -4.72 29.65 11.48
N ILE A 418 -5.13 28.52 10.90
CA ILE A 418 -6.31 28.40 10.06
C ILE A 418 -7.48 27.95 10.95
N PRO A 419 -8.49 28.80 11.17
CA PRO A 419 -9.66 28.46 11.97
C PRO A 419 -10.51 27.37 11.29
N PHE A 420 -11.28 26.66 12.10
CA PHE A 420 -12.18 25.62 11.62
C PHE A 420 -13.50 25.62 12.38
N LEU A 421 -14.52 25.03 11.77
CA LEU A 421 -15.82 24.80 12.38
C LEU A 421 -16.20 23.33 12.19
N VAL A 422 -16.42 22.61 13.29
CA VAL A 422 -16.90 21.23 13.28
C VAL A 422 -18.40 21.22 13.55
N ILE A 423 -19.16 20.56 12.68
CA ILE A 423 -20.56 20.22 12.87
C ILE A 423 -20.63 18.77 13.31
N GLU A 424 -20.97 18.56 14.58
CA GLU A 424 -20.94 17.26 15.25
C GLU A 424 -22.36 16.84 15.65
N PRO A 425 -23.07 16.04 14.82
CA PRO A 425 -24.50 15.83 15.00
C PRO A 425 -24.86 14.93 16.18
N ALA A 426 -23.99 14.01 16.62
CA ALA A 426 -24.37 12.99 17.60
C ALA A 426 -23.28 12.60 18.60
N LYS A 427 -22.09 12.22 18.14
CA LYS A 427 -21.03 11.67 18.98
C LYS A 427 -20.14 12.83 19.42
N THR A 428 -20.08 13.21 20.70
CA THR A 428 -19.28 14.34 21.24
C THR A 428 -17.79 14.01 21.39
N GLU A 429 -17.18 13.52 20.32
CA GLU A 429 -15.78 13.09 20.23
C GLU A 429 -14.79 14.26 20.13
N TYR A 430 -15.14 15.36 19.46
CA TYR A 430 -14.22 16.48 19.21
C TYR A 430 -13.92 17.30 20.48
N ARG A 431 -14.77 17.21 21.50
CA ARG A 431 -14.52 17.76 22.84
C ARG A 431 -13.23 17.24 23.47
N SER A 432 -12.72 16.09 23.02
CA SER A 432 -11.42 15.55 23.43
C SER A 432 -10.26 16.53 23.20
N MET A 433 -10.33 17.41 22.19
CA MET A 433 -9.30 18.44 21.95
C MET A 433 -9.17 19.42 23.13
N PHE A 434 -10.29 19.73 23.80
CA PHE A 434 -10.27 20.58 24.99
C PHE A 434 -9.73 19.84 26.22
N LYS A 435 -9.97 18.53 26.32
CA LYS A 435 -9.55 17.70 27.46
C LYS A 435 -8.13 17.10 27.32
N CYS A 436 -7.50 17.29 26.16
CA CYS A 436 -6.19 16.72 25.86
C CYS A 436 -5.13 17.21 26.86
N THR A 437 -4.26 16.31 27.31
CA THR A 437 -3.14 16.64 28.20
C THR A 437 -1.87 15.97 27.70
N TYR A 438 -0.73 16.62 27.92
CA TYR A 438 0.58 16.06 27.59
C TYR A 438 1.09 15.18 28.74
N ASP A 439 1.29 13.88 28.48
CA ASP A 439 1.84 12.92 29.45
C ASP A 439 3.24 12.47 29.01
N GLU A 440 4.27 13.14 29.53
CA GLU A 440 5.67 12.84 29.23
C GLU A 440 6.09 11.42 29.68
N ALA A 441 5.52 10.92 30.79
CA ALA A 441 5.87 9.62 31.35
C ALA A 441 5.28 8.46 30.53
N ALA A 442 4.10 8.66 29.92
CA ALA A 442 3.54 7.70 28.97
C ALA A 442 4.30 7.71 27.64
N LEU A 443 4.60 8.89 27.10
CA LEU A 443 5.24 9.04 25.78
C LEU A 443 6.71 8.62 25.78
N SER A 444 7.43 8.81 26.89
CA SER A 444 8.82 8.33 27.03
C SER A 444 8.96 6.81 27.04
N LYS A 445 7.86 6.06 27.25
CA LYS A 445 7.83 4.59 27.16
C LYS A 445 7.50 4.09 25.76
N ASP A 446 7.04 4.97 24.87
CA ASP A 446 6.73 4.63 23.49
C ASP A 446 8.03 4.60 22.69
N ASN A 447 8.41 3.44 22.15
CA ASN A 447 9.63 3.28 21.36
C ASN A 447 9.42 3.64 19.87
N ASP A 448 8.23 4.09 19.48
CA ASP A 448 7.98 4.49 18.09
C ASP A 448 8.82 5.74 17.73
N PRO A 449 9.72 5.65 16.74
CA PRO A 449 10.53 6.79 16.31
C PRO A 449 9.67 7.92 15.72
N THR A 450 8.49 7.61 15.18
CA THR A 450 7.58 8.59 14.60
C THR A 450 6.88 9.43 15.67
N THR A 451 6.52 8.84 16.83
CA THR A 451 5.99 9.57 17.99
C THR A 451 6.97 10.63 18.48
N HIS A 452 8.23 10.24 18.68
CA HIS A 452 9.28 11.17 19.10
C HIS A 452 9.52 12.27 18.06
N ALA A 453 9.54 11.93 16.78
CA ALA A 453 9.69 12.90 15.70
C ALA A 453 8.50 13.89 15.67
N TYR A 454 7.27 13.41 15.87
CA TYR A 454 6.07 14.24 15.95
C TYR A 454 6.14 15.26 17.08
N ILE A 455 6.45 14.78 18.30
CA ILE A 455 6.48 15.60 19.52
C ILE A 455 7.52 16.70 19.39
N LYS A 456 8.74 16.33 18.97
CA LYS A 456 9.85 17.26 18.84
C LYS A 456 9.60 18.33 17.78
N ALA A 457 9.05 17.95 16.63
CA ALA A 457 8.83 18.88 15.51
C ALA A 457 7.76 19.94 15.79
N ARG A 458 6.78 19.64 16.66
CA ARG A 458 5.57 20.46 16.82
C ARG A 458 5.43 21.19 18.15
N ASN A 459 6.36 20.98 19.08
CA ASN A 459 6.24 21.50 20.44
C ASN A 459 4.82 21.25 21.01
N VAL A 460 4.45 19.97 21.04
CA VAL A 460 3.09 19.51 21.35
C VAL A 460 2.51 20.14 22.63
N PRO A 461 3.27 20.34 23.74
CA PRO A 461 2.74 21.00 24.93
C PRO A 461 2.18 22.41 24.64
N ASP A 462 2.94 23.25 23.94
CA ASP A 462 2.52 24.62 23.61
C ASP A 462 1.38 24.62 22.58
N ALA A 463 1.40 23.66 21.65
CA ALA A 463 0.32 23.48 20.68
C ALA A 463 -1.01 23.10 21.36
N ILE A 464 -0.99 22.22 22.38
CA ILE A 464 -2.17 21.88 23.19
C ILE A 464 -2.68 23.12 23.92
N ALA A 465 -1.78 23.87 24.57
CA ALA A 465 -2.16 25.09 25.30
C ALA A 465 -2.81 26.13 24.38
N LYS A 466 -2.25 26.35 23.18
CA LYS A 466 -2.83 27.23 22.15
C LYS A 466 -4.21 26.76 21.70
N MET A 467 -4.38 25.47 21.44
CA MET A 467 -5.69 24.92 21.07
C MET A 467 -6.72 25.13 22.18
N GLN A 468 -6.38 24.80 23.43
CA GLN A 468 -7.30 24.93 24.57
C GLN A 468 -7.70 26.38 24.88
N ALA A 469 -6.79 27.33 24.68
CA ALA A 469 -7.05 28.74 24.92
C ALA A 469 -8.07 29.34 23.93
N ASP A 470 -8.07 28.86 22.68
CA ASP A 470 -8.85 29.46 21.59
C ASP A 470 -10.09 28.65 21.18
N LEU A 471 -10.15 27.35 21.48
CA LEU A 471 -11.24 26.45 21.13
C LEU A 471 -12.56 26.84 21.82
N GLN A 472 -13.58 27.06 21.01
CA GLN A 472 -14.94 27.35 21.48
C GLN A 472 -15.85 26.15 21.21
N ILE A 473 -16.61 25.74 22.22
CA ILE A 473 -17.55 24.61 22.12
C ILE A 473 -18.93 25.11 22.48
N PHE A 474 -19.89 24.94 21.55
CA PHE A 474 -21.29 25.29 21.75
C PHE A 474 -22.14 24.02 21.73
N SER A 475 -22.97 23.83 22.76
CA SER A 475 -23.85 22.67 22.91
C SER A 475 -25.27 23.06 22.49
N LEU A 476 -25.59 22.86 21.22
CA LEU A 476 -26.84 23.29 20.59
C LEU A 476 -28.02 22.52 21.17
N GLY A 477 -29.07 23.26 21.56
CA GLY A 477 -30.23 22.67 22.24
C GLY A 477 -29.97 22.28 23.71
N ASN A 478 -28.80 22.61 24.28
CA ASN A 478 -28.50 22.37 25.69
C ASN A 478 -28.24 23.68 26.45
N GLU A 479 -29.27 24.17 27.14
CA GLU A 479 -29.24 25.41 27.91
C GLU A 479 -28.36 25.37 29.17
N ARG A 480 -27.83 24.20 29.55
CA ARG A 480 -27.08 24.03 30.81
C ARG A 480 -25.57 24.09 30.67
N VAL A 481 -25.03 23.99 29.45
CA VAL A 481 -23.58 23.88 29.20
C VAL A 481 -23.05 25.15 28.55
N CYS A 482 -23.23 25.30 27.24
CA CYS A 482 -22.82 26.48 26.47
C CYS A 482 -23.86 26.72 25.37
N PRO A 483 -24.90 27.53 25.65
CA PRO A 483 -26.02 27.70 24.73
C PRO A 483 -25.60 28.44 23.45
N PHE A 484 -26.28 28.10 22.35
CA PHE A 484 -26.14 28.76 21.06
C PHE A 484 -27.46 29.46 20.70
N ARG A 485 -27.36 30.64 20.07
CA ARG A 485 -28.52 31.39 19.57
C ARG A 485 -28.32 31.65 18.10
N PHE A 486 -29.29 31.26 17.29
CA PHE A 486 -29.17 31.33 15.84
C PHE A 486 -30.46 31.83 15.21
N ASN A 487 -30.39 32.96 14.52
CA ASN A 487 -31.49 33.45 13.70
C ASN A 487 -31.29 32.99 12.24
N PRO A 488 -32.08 32.03 11.72
CA PRO A 488 -32.00 31.61 10.33
C PRO A 488 -32.44 32.71 9.34
N PHE A 489 -33.27 33.66 9.77
CA PHE A 489 -33.78 34.77 8.95
C PHE A 489 -32.81 35.95 8.85
N ALA A 490 -31.63 35.86 9.46
CA ALA A 490 -30.59 36.87 9.28
C ALA A 490 -29.78 36.58 8.01
N PHE A 491 -29.65 37.57 7.14
CA PHE A 491 -28.83 37.51 5.92
C PHE A 491 -27.84 38.68 5.83
N TYR A 492 -26.87 38.59 4.91
CA TYR A 492 -25.65 39.39 5.00
C TYR A 492 -25.23 40.07 3.69
N GLY A 493 -24.57 41.23 3.83
CA GLY A 493 -23.90 41.96 2.76
C GLY A 493 -24.80 42.26 1.55
N LYS A 494 -24.35 41.81 0.37
CA LYS A 494 -25.01 42.08 -0.92
C LYS A 494 -26.07 41.05 -1.32
N THR A 495 -26.31 40.03 -0.49
CA THR A 495 -27.38 39.06 -0.74
C THR A 495 -28.72 39.80 -0.71
N THR A 496 -29.52 39.61 -1.76
CA THR A 496 -30.89 40.13 -1.81
C THR A 496 -31.82 39.27 -0.95
N LEU A 497 -32.93 39.84 -0.51
CA LEU A 497 -33.93 39.08 0.23
C LEU A 497 -34.44 37.89 -0.59
N ASP A 498 -34.70 38.06 -1.88
CA ASP A 498 -35.17 36.99 -2.79
C ASP A 498 -34.23 35.76 -2.82
N GLU A 499 -32.92 36.01 -2.91
CA GLU A 499 -31.90 34.94 -2.83
C GLU A 499 -31.91 34.24 -1.45
N HIS A 500 -32.17 34.99 -0.38
CA HIS A 500 -32.22 34.46 0.97
C HIS A 500 -33.50 33.64 1.23
N ILE A 501 -34.67 34.09 0.76
CA ILE A 501 -35.93 33.33 0.84
C ILE A 501 -35.78 31.99 0.13
N SER A 502 -35.26 32.00 -1.11
CA SER A 502 -34.95 30.77 -1.85
C SER A 502 -34.03 29.82 -1.08
N THR A 503 -33.07 30.37 -0.32
CA THR A 503 -32.15 29.59 0.52
C THR A 503 -32.87 28.98 1.73
N LEU A 504 -33.73 29.74 2.40
CA LEU A 504 -34.54 29.24 3.52
C LEU A 504 -35.45 28.11 3.08
N GLU A 505 -36.18 28.28 1.96
CA GLU A 505 -37.02 27.24 1.41
C GLU A 505 -36.24 25.96 1.11
N ALA A 506 -35.03 26.09 0.54
CA ALA A 506 -34.17 24.95 0.28
C ALA A 506 -33.74 24.25 1.58
N CYS A 507 -33.43 24.99 2.65
CA CYS A 507 -33.08 24.42 3.95
C CYS A 507 -34.26 23.65 4.56
N PHE A 508 -35.47 24.22 4.52
CA PHE A 508 -36.68 23.54 4.99
C PHE A 508 -36.99 22.29 4.16
N ARG A 509 -36.95 22.36 2.83
CA ARG A 509 -37.15 21.19 1.94
C ARG A 509 -36.10 20.09 2.17
N ALA A 510 -34.86 20.47 2.46
CA ALA A 510 -33.75 19.56 2.67
C ALA A 510 -33.79 18.84 4.02
N ALA A 511 -34.42 19.42 5.03
CA ALA A 511 -34.39 18.89 6.40
C ALA A 511 -35.71 18.24 6.85
N MET A 512 -36.85 18.62 6.26
CA MET A 512 -38.16 18.06 6.63
C MET A 512 -39.00 17.68 5.39
N PRO A 513 -39.73 16.55 5.41
CA PRO A 513 -40.49 16.07 4.25
C PRO A 513 -41.79 16.86 4.04
N LEU A 514 -41.74 17.94 3.25
CA LEU A 514 -42.92 18.75 2.93
C LEU A 514 -43.81 18.05 1.87
N PHE A 515 -45.13 18.05 2.08
CA PHE A 515 -46.12 17.39 1.21
C PHE A 515 -47.27 18.34 0.84
N GLY A 516 -47.98 18.03 -0.24
CA GLY A 516 -49.16 18.78 -0.67
C GLY A 516 -48.87 20.28 -0.88
N PRO A 517 -49.76 21.19 -0.43
CA PRO A 517 -49.59 22.64 -0.60
C PRO A 517 -48.64 23.29 0.42
N LEU A 518 -48.08 22.51 1.37
CA LEU A 518 -47.26 23.02 2.45
C LEU A 518 -46.00 23.80 1.99
N PRO A 519 -45.26 23.39 0.94
CA PRO A 519 -44.12 24.16 0.44
C PRO A 519 -44.52 25.57 -0.03
N ALA A 520 -45.63 25.70 -0.74
CA ALA A 520 -46.11 26.99 -1.24
C ALA A 520 -46.60 27.88 -0.09
N LEU A 521 -47.28 27.29 0.91
CA LEU A 521 -47.70 28.01 2.10
C LEU A 521 -46.50 28.53 2.90
N LEU A 522 -45.44 27.72 3.03
CA LEU A 522 -44.21 28.13 3.70
C LEU A 522 -43.51 29.28 2.97
N ALA A 523 -43.41 29.21 1.64
CA ALA A 523 -42.82 30.28 0.83
C ALA A 523 -43.57 31.62 1.02
N GLU A 524 -44.90 31.59 0.88
CA GLU A 524 -45.76 32.75 1.06
C GLU A 524 -45.66 33.34 2.47
N ALA A 525 -45.57 32.47 3.50
CA ALA A 525 -45.40 32.92 4.87
C ALA A 525 -44.04 33.59 5.12
N ILE A 526 -42.95 33.05 4.56
CA ILE A 526 -41.63 33.69 4.66
C ILE A 526 -41.68 35.09 4.04
N GLU A 527 -42.24 35.23 2.83
CA GLU A 527 -42.39 36.53 2.16
C GLU A 527 -43.23 37.52 2.98
N GLN A 528 -44.38 37.08 3.48
CA GLN A 528 -45.29 37.94 4.25
C GLN A 528 -44.63 38.44 5.54
N VAL A 529 -43.87 37.59 6.22
CA VAL A 529 -43.18 37.97 7.45
C VAL A 529 -42.14 39.04 7.17
N TYR A 530 -41.30 38.89 6.13
CA TYR A 530 -40.34 39.94 5.79
C TYR A 530 -41.01 41.27 5.43
N ALA A 531 -42.14 41.23 4.71
CA ALA A 531 -42.91 42.42 4.37
C ALA A 531 -43.44 43.16 5.63
N LEU A 532 -43.86 42.42 6.67
CA LEU A 532 -44.29 43.01 7.95
C LEU A 532 -43.15 43.76 8.66
N PHE A 533 -41.91 43.30 8.49
CA PHE A 533 -40.71 43.97 9.01
C PHE A 533 -40.14 45.04 8.04
N GLY A 534 -40.91 45.40 7.02
CA GLY A 534 -40.58 46.48 6.08
C GLY A 534 -39.54 46.11 5.02
N TRP A 535 -39.26 44.82 4.82
CA TRP A 535 -38.36 44.37 3.76
C TRP A 535 -39.07 44.21 2.41
N GLN A 536 -38.35 44.43 1.33
CA GLN A 536 -38.77 44.19 -0.06
C GLN A 536 -37.84 43.15 -0.71
N PRO A 537 -38.32 42.34 -1.68
CA PRO A 537 -37.53 41.25 -2.29
C PRO A 537 -36.17 41.69 -2.87
N GLN A 538 -36.10 42.89 -3.45
CA GLN A 538 -34.90 43.47 -4.04
C GLN A 538 -33.91 44.05 -3.03
N ASP A 539 -34.30 44.21 -1.76
CA ASP A 539 -33.46 44.82 -0.76
C ASP A 539 -32.25 43.93 -0.43
N ARG A 540 -31.11 44.58 -0.23
CA ARG A 540 -29.90 43.93 0.28
C ARG A 540 -29.84 44.06 1.79
N ALA A 541 -29.23 43.07 2.44
CA ALA A 541 -29.06 43.07 3.90
C ALA A 541 -28.41 44.38 4.41
N GLU A 542 -27.35 44.83 3.74
CA GLU A 542 -26.61 46.02 4.14
C GLU A 542 -27.43 47.31 4.08
N ASP A 543 -28.40 47.38 3.18
CA ASP A 543 -29.24 48.57 2.99
C ASP A 543 -30.39 48.59 3.99
N GLY A 544 -31.06 47.44 4.20
CA GLY A 544 -32.13 47.31 5.19
C GLY A 544 -31.64 47.53 6.62
N LEU A 545 -30.46 47.00 6.97
CA LEU A 545 -29.87 47.21 8.30
C LEU A 545 -29.50 48.69 8.56
N LYS A 546 -28.98 49.41 7.56
CA LYS A 546 -28.71 50.86 7.67
C LYS A 546 -29.97 51.68 7.90
N GLN A 547 -31.11 51.19 7.40
CA GLN A 547 -32.42 51.80 7.61
C GLN A 547 -33.06 51.41 8.95
N GLY A 548 -32.36 50.66 9.81
CA GLY A 548 -32.84 50.25 11.13
C GLY A 548 -33.88 49.14 11.10
N ARG A 549 -33.98 48.38 10.00
CA ARG A 549 -34.92 47.25 9.91
C ARG A 549 -34.40 46.05 10.68
N GLU A 550 -35.29 45.40 11.42
CA GLU A 550 -34.99 44.17 12.15
C GLU A 550 -35.25 42.92 11.29
N PHE A 551 -34.62 41.80 11.65
CA PHE A 551 -34.92 40.51 11.06
C PHE A 551 -36.06 39.81 11.81
N PRO A 552 -36.88 39.03 11.09
CA PRO A 552 -37.84 38.13 11.71
C PRO A 552 -37.20 37.03 12.57
N ASN A 553 -38.01 36.31 13.32
CA ASN A 553 -37.64 35.08 14.02
C ASN A 553 -38.62 33.93 13.71
N MET A 554 -38.41 32.76 14.34
CA MET A 554 -39.25 31.58 14.10
C MET A 554 -40.70 31.75 14.58
N GLN A 555 -40.93 32.55 15.64
CA GLN A 555 -42.28 32.83 16.13
C GLN A 555 -43.07 33.65 15.11
N ASP A 556 -42.43 34.68 14.53
CA ASP A 556 -43.02 35.52 13.49
C ASP A 556 -43.45 34.65 12.28
N LEU A 557 -42.62 33.67 11.88
CA LEU A 557 -42.96 32.70 10.82
C LEU A 557 -44.17 31.84 11.17
N TYR A 558 -44.20 31.27 12.37
CA TYR A 558 -45.28 30.38 12.78
C TYR A 558 -46.64 31.11 12.83
N GLU A 559 -46.66 32.36 13.28
CA GLU A 559 -47.86 33.20 13.30
C GLU A 559 -48.36 33.54 11.89
N ALA A 560 -47.46 33.90 10.97
CA ALA A 560 -47.84 34.18 9.59
C ALA A 560 -48.38 32.94 8.86
N ILE A 561 -47.72 31.79 9.04
CA ILE A 561 -48.19 30.50 8.51
C ILE A 561 -49.63 30.21 8.99
N THR A 562 -49.88 30.39 10.30
CA THR A 562 -51.19 30.12 10.91
C THR A 562 -52.26 31.07 10.35
N THR A 563 -51.92 32.35 10.20
CA THR A 563 -52.80 33.37 9.60
C THR A 563 -53.16 33.05 8.14
N ILE A 564 -52.18 32.62 7.34
CA ILE A 564 -52.41 32.21 5.94
C ILE A 564 -53.31 30.97 5.89
N LEU A 565 -53.10 30.00 6.78
CA LEU A 565 -53.90 28.79 6.81
C LEU A 565 -55.36 29.06 7.15
N GLU A 566 -55.63 29.97 8.09
CA GLU A 566 -56.99 30.37 8.50
C GLU A 566 -57.72 31.19 7.44
N THR A 567 -56.99 31.95 6.61
CA THR A 567 -57.57 32.77 5.55
C THR A 567 -57.83 32.00 4.25
N LYS A 568 -57.12 30.91 4.01
CA LYS A 568 -57.30 30.08 2.80
C LYS A 568 -58.46 29.09 2.92
N GLN A 569 -59.21 28.95 1.82
CA GLN A 569 -60.35 28.03 1.72
C GLN A 569 -59.91 26.58 1.39
N TYR A 570 -59.06 25.98 2.22
CA TYR A 570 -58.79 24.54 2.13
C TYR A 570 -59.99 23.73 2.65
N SER A 571 -60.17 22.50 2.17
CA SER A 571 -61.13 21.57 2.78
C SER A 571 -60.75 21.27 4.23
N SER A 572 -61.74 20.95 5.08
CA SER A 572 -61.51 20.68 6.52
C SER A 572 -60.40 19.66 6.78
N ASP A 573 -60.36 18.62 5.95
CA ASP A 573 -59.44 17.49 6.13
C ASP A 573 -58.01 17.91 5.74
N VAL A 574 -57.85 18.58 4.59
CA VAL A 574 -56.55 19.09 4.12
C VAL A 574 -56.01 20.17 5.07
N ALA A 575 -56.87 21.08 5.56
CA ALA A 575 -56.48 22.09 6.53
C ALA A 575 -56.03 21.47 7.87
N GLY A 576 -56.74 20.43 8.34
CA GLY A 576 -56.39 19.68 9.55
C GLY A 576 -55.05 18.95 9.44
N ASP A 577 -54.79 18.29 8.31
CA ASP A 577 -53.53 17.60 8.05
C ASP A 577 -52.35 18.57 7.98
N ILE A 578 -52.53 19.70 7.28
CA ILE A 578 -51.52 20.77 7.19
C ILE A 578 -51.22 21.38 8.56
N LYS A 579 -52.27 21.71 9.34
CA LYS A 579 -52.12 22.27 10.68
C LYS A 579 -51.33 21.33 11.58
N THR A 580 -51.68 20.04 11.57
CA THR A 580 -50.98 19.02 12.37
C THR A 580 -49.51 18.92 11.95
N ALA A 581 -49.21 18.87 10.65
CA ALA A 581 -47.83 18.81 10.16
C ALA A 581 -47.00 20.05 10.53
N LEU A 582 -47.59 21.24 10.45
CA LEU A 582 -46.97 22.50 10.84
C LEU A 582 -46.68 22.59 12.34
N GLU A 583 -47.65 22.22 13.17
CA GLU A 583 -47.50 22.20 14.63
C GLU A 583 -46.39 21.24 15.08
N VAL A 584 -46.30 20.06 14.47
CA VAL A 584 -45.26 19.08 14.78
C VAL A 584 -43.88 19.59 14.34
N ARG A 585 -43.75 20.10 13.12
CA ARG A 585 -42.44 20.42 12.53
C ARG A 585 -41.94 21.82 12.86
N ILE A 586 -42.74 22.86 12.59
CA ILE A 586 -42.37 24.25 12.85
C ILE A 586 -42.66 24.60 14.32
N GLY A 587 -43.85 24.21 14.83
CA GLY A 587 -44.18 24.40 16.24
C GLY A 587 -43.24 23.64 17.17
N GLY A 588 -42.70 22.50 16.75
CA GLY A 588 -41.65 21.76 17.46
C GLY A 588 -40.36 22.56 17.64
N LEU A 589 -39.98 23.41 16.67
CA LEU A 589 -38.79 24.27 16.72
C LEU A 589 -38.94 25.46 17.67
N LEU A 590 -40.16 25.77 18.12
CA LEU A 590 -40.45 26.84 19.08
C LEU A 590 -40.47 26.36 20.54
N ARG A 591 -40.38 25.05 20.78
CA ARG A 591 -40.55 24.47 22.11
C ARG A 591 -39.21 24.21 22.79
N ARG A 592 -39.21 24.32 24.13
CA ARG A 592 -38.11 23.92 25.02
C ARG A 592 -36.78 24.62 24.62
N SER A 593 -35.67 23.87 24.69
CA SER A 593 -34.34 24.38 24.38
C SER A 593 -34.13 24.68 22.89
N VAL A 594 -34.79 23.95 21.99
CA VAL A 594 -34.73 24.22 20.54
C VAL A 594 -35.34 25.59 20.22
N GLY A 595 -36.49 25.90 20.84
CA GLY A 595 -37.10 27.24 20.77
C GLY A 595 -36.18 28.33 21.29
N SER A 596 -35.53 28.09 22.43
CA SER A 596 -34.56 29.04 23.00
C SER A 596 -33.37 29.30 22.05
N MET A 597 -32.95 28.29 21.28
CA MET A 597 -31.87 28.38 20.31
C MET A 597 -32.27 29.12 19.02
N LEU A 598 -33.42 28.79 18.43
CA LEU A 598 -33.83 29.25 17.10
C LEU A 598 -34.77 30.46 17.09
N ASN A 599 -35.50 30.69 18.18
CA ASN A 599 -36.44 31.80 18.29
C ASN A 599 -35.76 33.06 18.86
N THR A 600 -34.79 33.59 18.12
CA THR A 600 -34.04 34.79 18.47
C THR A 600 -34.02 35.77 17.30
N ARG A 601 -34.02 37.07 17.58
CA ARG A 601 -33.82 38.10 16.54
C ARG A 601 -32.36 38.25 16.13
N THR A 602 -31.43 37.85 17.00
CA THR A 602 -29.98 38.01 16.77
C THR A 602 -29.24 36.73 17.10
N SER A 603 -28.34 36.33 16.20
CA SER A 603 -27.45 35.19 16.41
C SER A 603 -26.34 35.56 17.41
N VAL A 604 -26.12 34.67 18.38
CA VAL A 604 -25.06 34.81 19.40
C VAL A 604 -24.39 33.43 19.56
N PRO A 605 -23.08 33.32 19.26
CA PRO A 605 -22.21 34.34 18.66
C PRO A 605 -22.57 34.67 17.20
N GLY A 606 -22.08 35.81 16.72
CA GLY A 606 -22.20 36.19 15.31
C GLY A 606 -21.29 35.37 14.39
N ILE A 607 -21.67 35.23 13.11
CA ILE A 607 -20.98 34.39 12.13
C ILE A 607 -19.49 34.74 11.92
N GLY A 608 -19.12 36.01 12.02
CA GLY A 608 -17.72 36.44 11.92
C GLY A 608 -16.84 35.81 13.01
N SER A 609 -17.32 35.85 14.26
CA SER A 609 -16.62 35.24 15.40
C SER A 609 -16.47 33.73 15.24
N LEU A 610 -17.45 33.06 14.63
CA LEU A 610 -17.41 31.61 14.38
C LEU A 610 -16.35 31.22 13.35
N LEU A 611 -15.96 32.13 12.47
CA LEU A 611 -15.02 31.89 11.38
C LEU A 611 -13.59 32.34 11.68
N GLU A 612 -13.37 33.04 12.80
CA GLU A 612 -12.06 33.56 13.23
C GLU A 612 -11.37 32.65 14.25
N ARG A 613 -12.10 31.72 14.87
CA ARG A 613 -11.61 30.82 15.93
C ARG A 613 -11.94 29.36 15.60
N PRO A 614 -11.23 28.39 16.20
CA PRO A 614 -11.64 27.00 16.16
C PRO A 614 -12.94 26.80 16.96
N VAL A 615 -13.97 26.26 16.31
CA VAL A 615 -15.31 26.08 16.87
C VAL A 615 -15.77 24.63 16.71
N ILE A 616 -16.43 24.10 17.75
CA ILE A 616 -17.19 22.85 17.71
C ILE A 616 -18.66 23.17 18.03
N LEU A 617 -19.56 22.70 17.16
CA LEU A 617 -21.01 22.75 17.36
C LEU A 617 -21.49 21.33 17.68
N GLU A 618 -21.71 21.04 18.96
CA GLU A 618 -22.23 19.77 19.46
C GLU A 618 -23.76 19.80 19.35
N MET A 619 -24.37 18.82 18.67
CA MET A 619 -25.83 18.74 18.47
C MET A 619 -26.47 17.48 19.06
N ASP A 620 -25.80 16.81 20.00
CA ASP A 620 -26.27 15.58 20.68
C ASP A 620 -27.62 15.72 21.39
N SER A 621 -28.00 16.95 21.74
CA SER A 621 -29.26 17.30 22.38
C SER A 621 -30.41 17.55 21.39
N LEU A 622 -30.15 17.52 20.08
CA LEU A 622 -31.13 17.67 19.01
C LEU A 622 -31.52 16.29 18.45
N ASN A 623 -32.75 16.16 17.94
CA ASN A 623 -33.11 14.99 17.14
C ASN A 623 -32.52 15.10 15.71
N GLU A 624 -32.59 14.02 14.93
CA GLU A 624 -32.01 13.97 13.57
C GLU A 624 -32.54 15.06 12.64
N GLU A 625 -33.86 15.29 12.60
CA GLU A 625 -34.46 16.33 11.76
C GLU A 625 -33.99 17.75 12.15
N GLN A 626 -33.91 18.02 13.45
CA GLN A 626 -33.44 19.30 13.99
C GLN A 626 -31.95 19.51 13.71
N ALA A 627 -31.12 18.49 13.90
CA ALA A 627 -29.69 18.55 13.62
C ALA A 627 -29.40 18.74 12.13
N ASN A 628 -30.16 18.06 11.25
CA ASN A 628 -30.08 18.23 9.81
C ASN A 628 -30.49 19.66 9.40
N LEU A 629 -31.60 20.17 9.93
CA LEU A 629 -32.04 21.55 9.68
C LEU A 629 -31.01 22.57 10.14
N MET A 630 -30.48 22.42 11.34
CA MET A 630 -29.43 23.28 11.88
C MET A 630 -28.18 23.26 11.01
N THR A 631 -27.75 22.07 10.57
CA THR A 631 -26.60 21.93 9.67
C THR A 631 -26.84 22.68 8.36
N MET A 632 -28.02 22.53 7.76
CA MET A 632 -28.37 23.24 6.52
C MET A 632 -28.36 24.76 6.71
N PHE A 633 -28.92 25.27 7.81
CA PHE A 633 -28.88 26.70 8.11
C PHE A 633 -27.46 27.23 8.31
N ILE A 634 -26.63 26.51 9.09
CA ILE A 634 -25.23 26.89 9.33
C ILE A 634 -24.46 26.92 8.01
N LEU A 635 -24.57 25.89 7.18
CA LEU A 635 -23.92 25.82 5.86
C LEU A 635 -24.38 26.95 4.93
N ALA A 636 -25.68 27.26 4.93
CA ALA A 636 -26.24 28.36 4.14
C ALA A 636 -25.68 29.71 4.57
N THR A 637 -25.63 29.99 5.87
CA THR A 637 -25.06 31.21 6.43
C THR A 637 -23.56 31.31 6.14
N LEU A 638 -22.81 30.21 6.31
CA LEU A 638 -21.37 30.14 6.00
C LEU A 638 -21.10 30.45 4.53
N ARG A 639 -21.89 29.88 3.62
CA ARG A 639 -21.79 30.14 2.17
C ARG A 639 -22.04 31.62 1.86
N GLN A 640 -23.10 32.22 2.40
CA GLN A 640 -23.41 33.64 2.19
C GLN A 640 -22.28 34.54 2.71
N TYR A 641 -21.77 34.26 3.92
CA TYR A 641 -20.68 35.02 4.50
C TYR A 641 -19.36 34.87 3.73
N ALA A 642 -19.04 33.65 3.27
CA ALA A 642 -17.85 33.39 2.47
C ALA A 642 -17.88 34.14 1.13
N ARG A 643 -19.04 34.22 0.45
CA ARG A 643 -19.21 34.98 -0.81
C ARG A 643 -18.89 36.47 -0.64
N ILE A 644 -19.09 37.03 0.56
CA ILE A 644 -18.87 38.45 0.84
C ILE A 644 -17.41 38.72 1.23
N THR A 645 -16.83 37.81 2.02
CA THR A 645 -15.51 38.01 2.66
C THR A 645 -14.33 37.42 1.89
N ARG A 646 -14.59 36.60 0.87
CA ARG A 646 -13.55 35.87 0.13
C ARG A 646 -13.59 36.21 -1.37
N LYS A 647 -12.44 36.03 -2.00
CA LYS A 647 -12.25 36.17 -3.45
C LYS A 647 -11.69 34.85 -3.99
N SER A 648 -12.00 34.59 -5.25
CA SER A 648 -11.46 33.41 -5.93
C SER A 648 -9.93 33.45 -5.98
N GLY A 649 -9.29 32.29 -5.81
CA GLY A 649 -7.84 32.13 -5.74
C GLY A 649 -7.22 32.55 -4.40
N SER A 650 -8.02 32.85 -3.38
CA SER A 650 -7.50 33.14 -2.05
C SER A 650 -6.88 31.89 -1.38
N LEU A 651 -5.91 32.11 -0.49
CA LEU A 651 -5.34 31.04 0.33
C LEU A 651 -6.44 30.43 1.22
N LEU A 652 -6.22 29.18 1.68
CA LEU A 652 -7.12 28.53 2.62
C LEU A 652 -7.28 29.41 3.87
N LYS A 653 -8.51 29.89 4.11
CA LYS A 653 -8.82 30.79 5.24
C LYS A 653 -9.56 30.09 6.39
N HIS A 654 -10.27 29.01 6.10
CA HIS A 654 -11.12 28.32 7.07
C HIS A 654 -11.52 26.95 6.57
N VAL A 655 -11.69 25.96 7.45
CA VAL A 655 -12.18 24.61 7.14
C VAL A 655 -13.49 24.34 7.87
N VAL A 656 -14.50 23.82 7.16
CA VAL A 656 -15.74 23.31 7.78
C VAL A 656 -15.72 21.80 7.71
N VAL A 657 -15.92 21.14 8.85
CA VAL A 657 -16.04 19.69 8.94
C VAL A 657 -17.50 19.33 9.19
N ILE A 658 -18.04 18.45 8.37
CA ILE A 658 -19.37 17.85 8.55
C ILE A 658 -19.16 16.41 8.96
N GLU A 659 -19.34 16.12 10.25
CA GLU A 659 -19.22 14.75 10.75
C GLU A 659 -20.49 13.95 10.45
N GLU A 660 -20.35 12.65 10.24
CA GLU A 660 -21.46 11.76 9.83
C GLU A 660 -22.28 12.31 8.64
N ALA A 661 -21.59 12.86 7.63
CA ALA A 661 -22.21 13.50 6.46
C ALA A 661 -23.24 12.62 5.72
N HIS A 662 -23.20 11.29 5.90
CA HIS A 662 -24.19 10.34 5.36
C HIS A 662 -25.62 10.52 5.93
N ASN A 663 -25.76 11.22 7.07
CA ASN A 663 -27.06 11.58 7.61
C ASN A 663 -27.77 12.62 6.73
N ILE A 664 -27.00 13.47 6.05
CA ILE A 664 -27.51 14.60 5.24
C ILE A 664 -27.39 14.30 3.74
N VAL A 665 -26.33 13.60 3.33
CA VAL A 665 -26.02 13.28 1.93
C VAL A 665 -26.50 11.86 1.59
N GLY A 666 -27.39 11.75 0.59
CA GLY A 666 -27.94 10.48 0.12
C GLY A 666 -27.29 9.96 -1.17
N THR A 667 -27.35 8.65 -1.41
CA THR A 667 -26.79 7.98 -2.60
C THR A 667 -27.58 8.24 -3.88
N ASP A 668 -28.90 8.45 -3.78
CA ASP A 668 -29.78 8.58 -4.93
C ASP A 668 -30.42 9.97 -5.03
N ALA A 669 -29.76 10.88 -5.73
CA ALA A 669 -30.41 12.12 -6.20
C ALA A 669 -31.55 11.86 -7.22
N LYS A 670 -31.78 10.59 -7.60
CA LYS A 670 -32.77 10.13 -8.59
C LYS A 670 -33.72 9.03 -8.06
N GLY A 671 -33.66 8.68 -6.79
CA GLY A 671 -34.55 7.66 -6.20
C GLY A 671 -36.00 8.12 -6.28
N ALA A 672 -36.89 7.24 -6.78
CA ALA A 672 -38.30 7.55 -7.02
C ALA A 672 -38.94 8.22 -5.80
N ALA A 673 -39.31 9.48 -5.94
CA ALA A 673 -40.30 10.09 -5.07
C ALA A 673 -41.56 9.23 -5.14
N GLU A 674 -42.12 8.83 -4.00
CA GLU A 674 -43.54 8.48 -3.96
C GLU A 674 -44.33 9.66 -4.53
N GLU A 675 -45.34 9.38 -5.36
CA GLU A 675 -46.12 10.39 -6.09
C GLU A 675 -46.52 11.55 -5.17
N GLY A 676 -45.83 12.69 -5.30
CA GLY A 676 -46.13 13.94 -4.58
C GLY A 676 -45.26 14.30 -3.36
N ALA A 677 -44.28 13.49 -2.96
CA ALA A 677 -43.41 13.78 -1.81
C ALA A 677 -41.94 14.11 -2.20
N SER A 678 -41.42 15.23 -1.70
CA SER A 678 -40.01 15.63 -1.84
C SER A 678 -39.12 14.76 -0.95
N ASN A 679 -38.08 14.10 -1.50
CA ASN A 679 -37.06 13.39 -0.72
C ASN A 679 -36.05 14.40 -0.11
N PRO A 680 -36.05 14.63 1.23
CA PRO A 680 -35.22 15.67 1.85
C PRO A 680 -33.72 15.44 1.64
N LYS A 681 -33.25 14.20 1.70
CA LYS A 681 -31.83 13.86 1.48
C LYS A 681 -31.36 14.19 0.07
N ALA A 682 -32.23 14.03 -0.94
CA ALA A 682 -31.89 14.38 -2.32
C ALA A 682 -31.74 15.91 -2.49
N GLU A 683 -32.64 16.69 -1.88
CA GLU A 683 -32.56 18.15 -1.89
C GLU A 683 -31.35 18.69 -1.10
N ALA A 684 -31.07 18.12 0.07
CA ALA A 684 -29.87 18.42 0.85
C ALA A 684 -28.58 18.15 0.06
N THR A 685 -28.52 17.00 -0.62
CA THR A 685 -27.40 16.62 -1.48
C THR A 685 -27.20 17.61 -2.63
N LYS A 686 -28.27 18.00 -3.33
CA LYS A 686 -28.21 19.00 -4.42
C LYS A 686 -27.65 20.33 -3.91
N TYR A 687 -28.10 20.77 -2.73
CA TYR A 687 -27.62 22.02 -2.12
C TYR A 687 -26.12 21.95 -1.79
N ILE A 688 -25.68 20.88 -1.11
CA ILE A 688 -24.28 20.69 -0.71
C ILE A 688 -23.37 20.61 -1.94
N VAL A 689 -23.76 19.87 -2.99
CA VAL A 689 -22.98 19.79 -4.24
C VAL A 689 -22.79 21.17 -4.87
N ARG A 690 -23.85 21.97 -4.94
CA ARG A 690 -23.79 23.34 -5.46
C ARG A 690 -22.89 24.22 -4.59
N MET A 691 -23.02 24.11 -3.27
CA MET A 691 -22.18 24.84 -2.32
C MET A 691 -20.69 24.49 -2.48
N LEU A 692 -20.34 23.21 -2.58
CA LEU A 692 -18.96 22.76 -2.77
C LEU A 692 -18.36 23.31 -4.06
N ALA A 693 -19.13 23.35 -5.16
CA ALA A 693 -18.67 23.93 -6.41
C ALA A 693 -18.32 25.43 -6.26
N GLU A 694 -19.13 26.18 -5.51
CA GLU A 694 -18.92 27.62 -5.28
C GLU A 694 -17.80 27.90 -4.26
N MET A 695 -17.64 27.06 -3.24
CA MET A 695 -16.64 27.25 -2.18
C MET A 695 -15.21 26.82 -2.57
N ARG A 696 -15.05 26.16 -3.73
CA ARG A 696 -13.75 25.78 -4.30
C ARG A 696 -12.98 26.98 -4.89
N ALA A 697 -13.71 28.02 -5.31
CA ALA A 697 -13.20 29.09 -6.15
C ALA A 697 -12.34 30.09 -5.39
#